data_AF-A0AAV8BR36-F1
#
_entry.id   AF-A0AAV8BR36-F1
#
_cell.length_a   1.000
_cell.length_b   1.000
_cell.length_c   1.000
_cell.angle_alpha   90.00
_cell.angle_beta   90.00
_cell.angle_gamma   90.00
#
_symmetry.space_group_name_H-M   'P 1'
#
loop_
_entity.id
_entity.type
_entity.pdbx_description
1 polymer ?
#
loop_
_entity_poly.entity_id
_entity_poly.type
_entity_poly.pdbx_seq_one_letter_code
_entity_poly.pdbx_strand_id
1 'polypeptide(L)'
;MQSITLFVFSFILTSFVCLHSTKAFDPLYVTCGSTGNYTANSTYCTNLEHLFSALSTEAVTIEGFSKNITGTGSDQIFGLVLCQGDVSSTVCGQCLNQSFKDVATMCPYSKEAVIWYDMCLLRYSNRYFLDSTDNAQQIIIYNTQSTGGGRFSGWESSNSAHKSYIITVVNTLLSNVSDQAAYNSTKRFGTGDITIPPTVPVLYGLSQCTPDMSNDTCRECLQDLIDHMLNYFDGRTGGRILGVRCTLRYDMYAFFSGDPDVLLGSTSAPGTPAPAISANVPTASPNSTRTPSGTNKGARNRHLTIIVSSTLAFLLAGCFIGFLWIEKLRYADLDMKISQEERMLSSNEPSSLMSRQSSSEFPFFDFYEIAKATDNFSLDNKLGQGGFGPVYKGVFPEGLEIAVKRLSAQSCQGIVEFQNEIQLIAKLQHRNLVRLLGWCIQGEENLLVYEFMPNKSLDFFIFDIARGALLNWGKRFHIIEDIAQGLLYLHKHSRLRIVHRDLKASNVLLDSEMNPKISDFGLARIFDPKELQAITSRVIGTYGYMAPEYASEGLFSIKSDVFSYGVLLVEIVSGKRSLGFHQHGVAHNLLGYAYDRWKEGKVYELVSPVLTDAQQEQVNRCIHVALLCVQENPVDRPIMSDVIAYLSSTSLVLPEPNQPAYFNVRVNSRTSFTDISTDFEASSRSVNYVTTTDPQGR
;
A
#
# COMPACT_ATOMS: atom_id res chain seq x y z
N MET A 1 13.27 56.73 9.31
CA MET A 1 14.04 55.48 9.10
C MET A 1 13.74 54.39 10.13
N GLN A 2 13.44 54.68 11.41
CA GLN A 2 13.16 53.65 12.42
C GLN A 2 11.89 52.80 12.18
N SER A 3 10.81 53.35 11.59
CA SER A 3 9.59 52.58 11.31
C SER A 3 9.73 51.58 10.16
N ILE A 4 10.65 51.81 9.22
CA ILE A 4 10.87 50.92 8.07
C ILE A 4 11.71 49.72 8.50
N THR A 5 12.67 49.91 9.41
CA THR A 5 13.49 48.83 9.97
C THR A 5 12.66 47.85 10.81
N LEU A 6 11.67 48.36 11.56
CA LEU A 6 10.73 47.53 12.33
C LEU A 6 9.78 46.73 11.43
N PHE A 7 9.33 47.32 10.31
CA PHE A 7 8.49 46.62 9.34
C PHE A 7 9.24 45.52 8.60
N VAL A 8 10.50 45.78 8.20
CA VAL A 8 11.35 44.79 7.52
C VAL A 8 11.76 43.66 8.46
N PHE A 9 12.06 43.94 9.74
CA PHE A 9 12.32 42.87 10.72
C PHE A 9 11.07 42.02 10.99
N SER A 10 9.89 42.63 11.09
CA SER A 10 8.63 41.90 11.24
C SER A 10 8.29 41.06 10.02
N PHE A 11 8.61 41.54 8.80
CA PHE A 11 8.37 40.82 7.55
C PHE A 11 9.36 39.68 7.32
N ILE A 12 10.62 39.85 7.73
CA ILE A 12 11.64 38.77 7.68
C ILE A 12 11.33 37.70 8.73
N LEU A 13 10.82 38.07 9.90
CA LEU A 13 10.41 37.11 10.93
C LEU A 13 9.15 36.32 10.50
N THR A 14 8.17 36.95 9.83
CA THR A 14 6.99 36.25 9.31
C THR A 14 7.30 35.41 8.06
N SER A 15 8.26 35.82 7.22
CA SER A 15 8.69 35.02 6.07
C SER A 15 9.62 33.85 6.44
N PHE A 16 10.40 33.94 7.52
CA PHE A 16 11.12 32.78 8.08
C PHE A 16 10.16 31.74 8.70
N VAL A 17 9.02 32.18 9.22
CA VAL A 17 7.95 31.29 9.75
C VAL A 17 7.16 30.61 8.62
N CYS A 18 7.02 31.25 7.46
CA CYS A 18 6.29 30.66 6.31
C CYS A 18 7.14 29.80 5.37
N LEU A 19 8.47 29.77 5.49
CA LEU A 19 9.36 28.92 4.68
C LEU A 19 9.63 27.53 5.29
N HIS A 20 9.09 27.24 6.48
CA HIS A 20 8.97 25.87 6.97
C HIS A 20 7.65 25.28 6.49
N SER A 21 7.52 25.12 5.17
CA SER A 21 6.56 24.14 4.64
C SER A 21 7.07 22.77 5.08
N THR A 22 6.50 22.26 6.16
CA THR A 22 6.69 20.87 6.59
C THR A 22 6.39 19.99 5.39
N LYS A 23 7.33 19.14 4.97
CA LYS A 23 7.03 18.03 4.07
C LYS A 23 5.71 17.41 4.54
N ALA A 24 4.73 17.27 3.65
CA ALA A 24 3.52 16.54 3.98
C ALA A 24 3.96 15.15 4.49
N PHE A 25 3.57 14.80 5.71
CA PHE A 25 3.76 13.45 6.20
C PHE A 25 2.74 12.60 5.42
N ASP A 26 3.21 11.62 4.65
CA ASP A 26 2.33 10.65 3.99
C ASP A 26 2.23 9.40 4.88
N PRO A 27 1.02 8.88 5.14
CA PRO A 27 0.87 7.67 5.94
C PRO A 27 1.40 6.46 5.17
N LEU A 28 2.16 5.60 5.87
CA LEU A 28 2.63 4.31 5.36
C LEU A 28 1.47 3.33 5.19
N TYR A 29 0.54 3.31 6.15
CA TYR A 29 -0.62 2.43 6.13
C TYR A 29 -1.71 2.92 7.09
N VAL A 30 -2.97 2.57 6.80
CA VAL A 30 -4.11 2.86 7.68
C VAL A 30 -5.02 1.64 7.75
N THR A 31 -5.48 1.30 8.95
CA THR A 31 -6.53 0.30 9.19
C THR A 31 -7.69 0.93 9.95
N CYS A 32 -8.91 0.64 9.53
CA CYS A 32 -10.12 1.03 10.22
C CYS A 32 -10.74 -0.22 10.85
N GLY A 33 -11.09 -0.16 12.13
CA GLY A 33 -11.72 -1.27 12.85
C GLY A 33 -13.21 -1.40 12.52
N SER A 34 -13.80 -2.51 12.96
CA SER A 34 -15.20 -2.88 12.69
C SER A 34 -16.08 -2.86 13.95
N THR A 35 -15.58 -2.27 15.03
CA THR A 35 -16.19 -2.31 16.36
C THR A 35 -17.39 -1.37 16.55
N GLY A 36 -17.80 -0.71 15.47
CA GLY A 36 -18.94 0.19 15.38
C GLY A 36 -18.53 1.57 14.86
N ASN A 37 -19.54 2.35 14.47
CA ASN A 37 -19.36 3.73 14.05
C ASN A 37 -19.94 4.69 15.09
N TYR A 38 -19.35 5.87 15.23
CA TYR A 38 -19.94 7.00 15.94
C TYR A 38 -20.61 7.95 14.93
N THR A 39 -21.44 8.89 15.39
CA THR A 39 -22.07 9.88 14.49
C THR A 39 -21.39 11.24 14.62
N ALA A 40 -21.48 12.08 13.59
CA ALA A 40 -21.03 13.46 13.67
C ALA A 40 -21.67 14.17 14.88
N ASN A 41 -20.89 14.98 15.59
CA ASN A 41 -21.31 15.71 16.80
C ASN A 41 -21.82 14.82 17.96
N SER A 42 -21.52 13.52 17.95
CA SER A 42 -21.79 12.64 19.11
C SER A 42 -20.81 12.91 20.26
N THR A 43 -21.19 12.48 21.47
CA THR A 43 -20.30 12.49 22.64
C THR A 43 -19.01 11.72 22.36
N TYR A 44 -19.08 10.58 21.66
CA TYR A 44 -17.89 9.86 21.17
C TYR A 44 -16.97 10.74 20.31
N CYS A 45 -17.53 11.51 19.36
CA CYS A 45 -16.75 12.39 18.49
C CYS A 45 -15.97 13.44 19.30
N THR A 46 -16.64 14.11 20.24
CA THR A 46 -16.01 15.09 21.14
C THR A 46 -14.96 14.44 22.05
N ASN A 47 -15.25 13.24 22.58
CA ASN A 47 -14.30 12.49 23.38
C ASN A 47 -13.05 12.09 22.57
N LEU A 48 -13.21 11.79 21.28
CA LEU A 48 -12.09 11.43 20.39
C LEU A 48 -11.18 12.64 20.14
N GLU A 49 -11.74 13.83 19.91
CA GLU A 49 -10.97 15.07 19.79
C GLU A 49 -10.20 15.40 21.07
N HIS A 50 -10.84 15.24 22.24
CA HIS A 50 -10.18 15.40 23.54
C HIS A 50 -9.06 14.38 23.76
N LEU A 51 -9.30 13.11 23.39
CA LEU A 51 -8.29 12.05 23.46
C LEU A 51 -7.06 12.40 22.62
N PHE A 52 -7.26 12.82 21.37
CA PHE A 52 -6.18 13.20 20.47
C PHE A 52 -5.35 14.37 21.01
N SER A 53 -6.01 15.41 21.53
CA SER A 53 -5.33 16.54 22.16
C SER A 53 -4.50 16.11 23.38
N ALA A 54 -5.03 15.22 24.22
CA ALA A 54 -4.34 14.72 25.41
C ALA A 54 -3.12 13.86 25.04
N LEU A 55 -3.29 12.91 24.12
CA LEU A 55 -2.23 12.03 23.64
C LEU A 55 -1.06 12.81 23.01
N SER A 56 -1.35 13.79 22.15
CA SER A 56 -0.32 14.61 21.50
C SER A 56 0.43 15.48 22.50
N THR A 57 -0.28 16.13 23.42
CA THR A 57 0.34 16.96 24.46
C THR A 57 1.30 16.14 25.32
N GLU A 58 0.85 14.97 25.78
CA GLU A 58 1.64 14.12 26.66
C GLU A 58 2.82 13.47 25.92
N ALA A 59 2.62 12.91 24.72
CA ALA A 59 3.70 12.28 23.96
C ALA A 59 4.83 13.25 23.58
N VAL A 60 4.49 14.51 23.29
CA VAL A 60 5.47 15.58 23.03
C VAL A 60 6.31 15.89 24.27
N THR A 61 5.77 15.65 25.47
CA THR A 61 6.46 15.85 26.76
C THR A 61 7.18 14.61 27.29
N ILE A 62 6.71 13.40 26.96
CA ILE A 62 7.20 12.13 27.51
C ILE A 62 7.74 11.26 26.39
N GLU A 63 9.01 11.47 26.03
CA GLU A 63 9.80 10.54 25.20
C GLU A 63 9.15 10.05 23.89
N GLY A 64 8.10 10.71 23.37
CA GLY A 64 7.40 10.33 22.16
C GLY A 64 6.30 9.29 22.32
N PHE A 65 5.87 8.93 23.54
CA PHE A 65 4.80 7.95 23.76
C PHE A 65 3.76 8.44 24.78
N SER A 66 2.49 8.15 24.52
CA SER A 66 1.41 8.35 25.50
C SER A 66 0.29 7.34 25.23
N LYS A 67 -0.41 6.96 26.30
CA LYS A 67 -1.69 6.25 26.25
C LYS A 67 -2.69 6.94 27.15
N ASN A 68 -3.95 7.01 26.72
CA ASN A 68 -4.97 7.73 27.46
C ASN A 68 -6.36 7.11 27.24
N ILE A 69 -7.28 7.43 28.14
CA ILE A 69 -8.66 6.95 28.17
C ILE A 69 -9.57 8.16 28.34
N THR A 70 -10.48 8.36 27.39
CA THR A 70 -11.45 9.47 27.44
C THR A 70 -12.86 8.93 27.37
N GLY A 71 -13.78 9.53 28.13
CA GLY A 71 -15.20 9.15 28.14
C GLY A 71 -15.53 7.96 29.06
N THR A 72 -16.81 7.60 29.09
CA THR A 72 -17.36 6.50 29.92
C THR A 72 -18.47 5.77 29.16
N GLY A 73 -18.78 4.52 29.55
CA GLY A 73 -19.85 3.73 28.94
C GLY A 73 -19.64 3.48 27.44
N SER A 74 -20.67 3.70 26.63
CA SER A 74 -20.64 3.53 25.16
C SER A 74 -19.74 4.54 24.42
N ASP A 75 -19.32 5.59 25.11
CA ASP A 75 -18.54 6.72 24.60
C ASP A 75 -17.11 6.74 25.13
N GLN A 76 -16.68 5.66 25.79
CA GLN A 76 -15.31 5.46 26.25
C GLN A 76 -14.40 5.05 25.09
N ILE A 77 -13.20 5.65 25.06
CA ILE A 77 -12.21 5.48 24.00
C ILE A 77 -10.85 5.27 24.65
N PHE A 78 -10.15 4.23 24.20
CA PHE A 78 -8.78 3.94 24.56
C PHE A 78 -7.90 4.35 23.40
N GLY A 79 -6.78 5.02 23.64
CA GLY A 79 -5.86 5.39 22.58
C GLY A 79 -4.41 5.39 23.03
N LEU A 80 -3.51 5.19 22.08
CA LEU A 80 -2.09 5.39 22.25
C LEU A 80 -1.46 6.01 21.00
N VAL A 81 -0.33 6.66 21.22
CA VAL A 81 0.53 7.21 20.17
C VAL A 81 1.99 6.83 20.45
N LEU A 82 2.77 6.65 19.39
CA LEU A 82 4.20 6.39 19.47
C LEU A 82 4.93 7.14 18.37
N CYS A 83 5.92 7.95 18.72
CA CYS A 83 6.84 8.61 17.82
C CYS A 83 8.13 7.81 17.70
N GLN A 84 8.74 7.85 16.52
CA GLN A 84 10.02 7.17 16.28
C GLN A 84 11.11 7.78 17.18
N GLY A 85 11.98 6.97 17.77
CA GLY A 85 12.86 7.41 18.86
C GLY A 85 13.88 8.49 18.52
N ASP A 86 14.25 8.66 17.25
CA ASP A 86 15.20 9.65 16.73
C ASP A 86 14.55 10.99 16.34
N VAL A 87 13.22 11.14 16.47
CA VAL A 87 12.50 12.35 16.06
C VAL A 87 12.42 13.37 17.21
N SER A 88 12.48 14.66 16.86
CA SER A 88 12.33 15.74 17.84
C SER A 88 10.88 15.86 18.31
N SER A 89 10.66 16.46 19.48
CA SER A 89 9.32 16.72 20.02
C SER A 89 8.45 17.55 19.06
N THR A 90 9.05 18.50 18.32
CA THR A 90 8.37 19.28 17.28
C THR A 90 7.90 18.38 16.12
N VAL A 91 8.75 17.50 15.62
CA VAL A 91 8.42 16.61 14.51
C VAL A 91 7.38 15.57 14.95
N CYS A 92 7.52 15.05 16.17
CA CYS A 92 6.53 14.16 16.79
C CYS A 92 5.15 14.84 16.83
N GLY A 93 5.06 16.05 17.38
CA GLY A 93 3.79 16.80 17.46
C GLY A 93 3.19 17.11 16.09
N GLN A 94 4.00 17.44 15.10
CA GLN A 94 3.53 17.67 13.72
C GLN A 94 2.98 16.38 13.10
N CYS A 95 3.68 15.26 13.25
CA CYS A 95 3.25 13.95 12.74
C CYS A 95 1.95 13.49 13.41
N LEU A 96 1.83 13.62 14.74
CA LEU A 96 0.61 13.25 15.47
C LEU A 96 -0.59 14.13 15.10
N ASN A 97 -0.37 15.44 14.95
CA ASN A 97 -1.45 16.33 14.51
C ASN A 97 -1.91 16.03 13.08
N GLN A 98 -0.99 15.60 12.21
CA GLN A 98 -1.34 15.17 10.86
C GLN A 98 -2.08 13.82 10.89
N SER A 99 -1.62 12.87 11.71
CA SER A 99 -2.27 11.56 11.84
C SER A 99 -3.70 11.65 12.34
N PHE A 100 -4.03 12.63 13.20
CA PHE A 100 -5.41 12.90 13.63
C PHE A 100 -6.31 13.36 12.48
N LYS A 101 -5.80 14.23 11.60
CA LYS A 101 -6.55 14.70 10.43
C LYS A 101 -6.74 13.59 9.42
N ASP A 102 -5.67 12.83 9.18
CA ASP A 102 -5.67 11.77 8.17
C ASP A 102 -6.51 10.58 8.63
N VAL A 103 -6.46 10.19 9.91
CA VAL A 103 -7.33 9.11 10.40
C VAL A 103 -8.81 9.51 10.39
N ALA A 104 -9.14 10.79 10.62
CA ALA A 104 -10.52 11.27 10.54
C ALA A 104 -11.06 11.25 9.10
N THR A 105 -10.19 11.41 8.10
CA THR A 105 -10.57 11.37 6.68
C THR A 105 -10.52 9.96 6.08
N MET A 106 -9.55 9.14 6.50
CA MET A 106 -9.32 7.79 5.98
C MET A 106 -10.14 6.71 6.70
N CYS A 107 -10.48 6.93 7.98
CA CYS A 107 -11.37 6.09 8.78
C CYS A 107 -12.54 6.90 9.35
N PRO A 108 -13.38 7.51 8.49
CA PRO A 108 -14.43 8.40 8.94
C PRO A 108 -15.41 7.66 9.84
N TYR A 109 -15.69 8.26 11.01
CA TYR A 109 -16.67 7.77 11.99
C TYR A 109 -16.39 6.40 12.61
N SER A 110 -15.23 5.78 12.35
CA SER A 110 -14.89 4.50 12.93
C SER A 110 -14.61 4.63 14.42
N LYS A 111 -15.13 3.72 15.25
CA LYS A 111 -14.76 3.69 16.68
C LYS A 111 -13.38 3.07 16.94
N GLU A 112 -12.72 2.55 15.92
CA GLU A 112 -11.38 2.00 16.01
C GLU A 112 -10.57 2.30 14.75
N ALA A 113 -9.31 2.70 14.90
CA ALA A 113 -8.39 2.83 13.78
C ALA A 113 -6.93 2.76 14.22
N VAL A 114 -6.06 2.42 13.28
CA VAL A 114 -4.61 2.55 13.39
C VAL A 114 -4.06 3.24 12.14
N ILE A 115 -3.18 4.20 12.32
CA ILE A 115 -2.47 4.88 11.23
C ILE A 115 -0.97 4.92 11.54
N TRP A 116 -0.15 4.50 10.58
CA TRP A 116 1.30 4.47 10.67
C TRP A 116 1.92 5.48 9.71
N TYR A 117 2.91 6.22 10.17
CA TYR A 117 3.85 7.02 9.38
C TYR A 117 5.26 6.49 9.60
N ASP A 118 6.22 7.00 8.82
CA ASP A 118 7.63 6.79 9.15
C ASP A 118 7.94 7.26 10.57
N MET A 119 7.46 8.46 10.92
CA MET A 119 7.87 9.20 12.12
C MET A 119 6.97 8.99 13.34
N CYS A 120 5.75 8.49 13.18
CA CYS A 120 4.81 8.27 14.28
C CYS A 120 3.70 7.26 13.96
N LEU A 121 2.98 6.84 14.99
CA LEU A 121 1.86 5.91 14.97
C LEU A 121 0.74 6.45 15.88
N LEU A 122 -0.50 6.24 15.49
CA LEU A 122 -1.69 6.43 16.31
C LEU A 122 -2.59 5.20 16.25
N ARG A 123 -3.09 4.75 17.41
CA ARG A 123 -4.20 3.80 17.52
C ARG A 123 -5.25 4.30 18.50
N TYR A 124 -6.52 4.14 18.17
CA TYR A 124 -7.63 4.27 19.11
C TYR A 124 -8.67 3.16 18.90
N SER A 125 -9.43 2.85 19.94
CA SER A 125 -10.50 1.86 19.91
C SER A 125 -11.52 2.11 21.03
N ASN A 126 -12.78 1.74 20.80
CA ASN A 126 -13.79 1.60 21.86
C ASN A 126 -13.66 0.28 22.63
N ARG A 127 -12.72 -0.60 22.26
CA ARG A 127 -12.37 -1.82 22.99
C ARG A 127 -11.05 -1.63 23.70
N TYR A 128 -10.93 -2.16 24.91
CA TYR A 128 -9.70 -2.07 25.67
C TYR A 128 -8.57 -2.86 25.00
N PHE A 129 -7.43 -2.21 24.74
CA PHE A 129 -6.25 -2.85 24.14
C PHE A 129 -4.90 -2.42 24.78
N LEU A 130 -4.92 -1.51 25.76
CA LEU A 130 -3.71 -0.83 26.24
C LEU A 130 -2.73 -1.74 27.00
N ASP A 131 -3.20 -2.87 27.54
CA ASP A 131 -2.35 -3.87 28.20
C ASP A 131 -2.00 -5.05 27.27
N SER A 132 -2.52 -5.07 26.04
CA SER A 132 -2.20 -6.13 25.08
C SER A 132 -0.83 -5.92 24.46
N THR A 133 -0.02 -6.97 24.41
CA THR A 133 1.25 -7.03 23.67
C THR A 133 1.04 -7.42 22.20
N ASP A 134 -0.20 -7.66 21.80
CA ASP A 134 -0.57 -8.20 20.49
C ASP A 134 -0.34 -7.21 19.34
N ASN A 135 0.26 -7.72 18.27
CA ASN A 135 0.47 -7.06 16.98
C ASN A 135 -0.40 -7.69 15.87
N ALA A 136 -1.58 -8.26 16.17
CA ALA A 136 -2.48 -8.90 15.20
C ALA A 136 -2.86 -8.02 13.99
N GLN A 137 -2.59 -6.72 14.02
CA GLN A 137 -2.77 -5.77 12.91
C GLN A 137 -1.44 -5.35 12.25
N GLN A 138 -0.35 -6.11 12.42
CA GLN A 138 0.95 -5.74 11.88
C GLN A 138 0.96 -5.73 10.35
N ILE A 139 1.65 -4.74 9.78
CA ILE A 139 1.76 -4.56 8.33
C ILE A 139 3.19 -4.84 7.88
N ILE A 140 3.33 -5.64 6.82
CA ILE A 140 4.61 -5.99 6.22
C ILE A 140 4.82 -5.11 4.98
N ILE A 141 5.92 -4.36 4.94
CA ILE A 141 6.28 -3.46 3.82
C ILE A 141 7.67 -3.83 3.31
N TYR A 142 7.80 -4.05 2.00
CA TYR A 142 9.06 -4.34 1.34
C TYR A 142 9.78 -3.06 0.89
N ASN A 143 11.11 -3.10 0.79
CA ASN A 143 11.90 -2.00 0.25
C ASN A 143 11.64 -1.82 -1.27
N THR A 144 11.28 -0.60 -1.68
CA THR A 144 10.84 -0.22 -3.03
C THR A 144 11.91 0.53 -3.85
N GLN A 145 13.13 0.75 -3.32
CA GLN A 145 14.15 1.56 -3.99
C GLN A 145 15.14 0.78 -4.89
N SER A 146 14.95 -0.54 -5.08
CA SER A 146 15.83 -1.35 -5.94
C SER A 146 15.09 -1.80 -7.21
N THR A 147 15.46 -1.20 -8.35
CA THR A 147 14.90 -1.45 -9.69
C THR A 147 15.19 -2.85 -10.27
N GLY A 148 15.79 -3.75 -9.50
CA GLY A 148 16.21 -5.10 -9.91
C GLY A 148 15.59 -6.26 -9.12
N GLY A 149 14.44 -6.07 -8.46
CA GLY A 149 13.79 -7.16 -7.69
C GLY A 149 14.34 -7.35 -6.27
N GLY A 150 15.05 -6.36 -5.72
CA GLY A 150 15.22 -6.13 -4.28
C GLY A 150 15.84 -7.23 -3.43
N ARG A 151 16.54 -8.23 -3.99
CA ARG A 151 17.22 -9.31 -3.24
C ARG A 151 18.74 -9.17 -3.27
N PHE A 152 19.41 -9.70 -2.24
CA PHE A 152 20.86 -9.74 -2.16
C PHE A 152 21.45 -10.51 -3.35
N SER A 153 22.57 -10.03 -3.89
CA SER A 153 23.25 -10.65 -5.01
C SER A 153 23.59 -12.12 -4.71
N GLY A 154 23.30 -13.01 -5.67
CA GLY A 154 23.53 -14.45 -5.51
C GLY A 154 22.49 -15.20 -4.67
N TRP A 155 21.43 -14.54 -4.19
CA TRP A 155 20.36 -15.22 -3.44
C TRP A 155 19.68 -16.34 -4.23
N GLU A 156 19.48 -16.18 -5.55
CA GLU A 156 18.83 -17.21 -6.36
C GLU A 156 19.73 -18.41 -6.71
N SER A 157 21.04 -18.32 -6.43
CA SER A 157 21.94 -19.46 -6.63
C SER A 157 21.63 -20.59 -5.65
N SER A 158 21.86 -21.85 -6.06
CA SER A 158 21.71 -23.04 -5.21
C SER A 158 22.74 -23.11 -4.06
N ASN A 159 23.45 -22.02 -3.77
CA ASN A 159 24.46 -21.92 -2.73
C ASN A 159 23.79 -21.70 -1.36
N SER A 160 23.57 -22.80 -0.63
CA SER A 160 23.02 -22.79 0.72
C SER A 160 23.86 -21.99 1.72
N ALA A 161 25.19 -21.93 1.54
CA ALA A 161 26.08 -21.21 2.44
C ALA A 161 25.90 -19.68 2.34
N HIS A 162 25.70 -19.14 1.13
CA HIS A 162 25.48 -17.71 0.92
C HIS A 162 24.12 -17.25 1.48
N LYS A 163 23.08 -18.06 1.29
CA LYS A 163 21.76 -17.83 1.90
C LYS A 163 21.84 -17.82 3.43
N SER A 164 22.49 -18.83 4.00
CA SER A 164 22.70 -18.93 5.44
C SER A 164 23.48 -17.73 5.99
N TYR A 165 24.47 -17.24 5.24
CA TYR A 165 25.25 -16.09 5.63
C TYR A 165 24.42 -14.81 5.68
N ILE A 166 23.63 -14.52 4.63
CA ILE A 166 22.74 -13.35 4.60
C ILE A 166 21.72 -13.41 5.75
N ILE A 167 21.08 -14.55 5.96
CA ILE A 167 20.14 -14.77 7.08
C ILE A 167 20.83 -14.47 8.41
N THR A 168 22.06 -14.97 8.58
CA THR A 168 22.85 -14.75 9.80
C THR A 168 23.13 -13.27 10.01
N VAL A 169 23.51 -12.54 8.96
CA VAL A 169 23.82 -11.11 9.08
C VAL A 169 22.58 -10.29 9.41
N VAL A 170 21.48 -10.49 8.69
CA VAL A 170 20.21 -9.80 8.97
C VAL A 170 19.75 -10.11 10.41
N ASN A 171 19.77 -11.38 10.80
CA ASN A 171 19.41 -11.79 12.16
C ASN A 171 20.33 -11.15 13.22
N THR A 172 21.63 -11.08 12.95
CA THR A 172 22.61 -10.49 13.88
C THR A 172 22.33 -9.00 14.05
N LEU A 173 22.15 -8.26 12.96
CA LEU A 173 21.81 -6.83 13.01
C LEU A 173 20.53 -6.61 13.81
N LEU A 174 19.45 -7.29 13.42
CA LEU A 174 18.13 -7.08 14.02
C LEU A 174 18.08 -7.51 15.48
N SER A 175 18.78 -8.58 15.86
CA SER A 175 18.88 -9.02 17.26
C SER A 175 19.60 -7.98 18.12
N ASN A 176 20.73 -7.44 17.63
CA ASN A 176 21.50 -6.45 18.40
C ASN A 176 20.75 -5.12 18.57
N VAL A 177 20.12 -4.60 17.51
CA VAL A 177 19.32 -3.38 17.64
C VAL A 177 18.10 -3.61 18.53
N SER A 178 17.56 -4.84 18.56
CA SER A 178 16.46 -5.23 19.46
C SER A 178 16.89 -5.33 20.92
N ASP A 179 18.09 -5.84 21.21
CA ASP A 179 18.67 -5.84 22.55
C ASP A 179 18.91 -4.40 23.03
N GLN A 180 19.43 -3.54 22.15
CA GLN A 180 19.62 -2.11 22.43
C GLN A 180 18.29 -1.43 22.77
N ALA A 181 17.25 -1.67 21.98
CA ALA A 181 15.91 -1.15 22.25
C ALA A 181 15.35 -1.67 23.59
N ALA A 182 15.44 -2.97 23.85
CA ALA A 182 14.83 -3.58 25.02
C ALA A 182 15.53 -3.22 26.34
N TYR A 183 16.86 -3.24 26.37
CA TYR A 183 17.64 -3.21 27.61
C TYR A 183 18.37 -1.88 27.87
N ASN A 184 18.66 -1.11 26.82
CA ASN A 184 19.58 0.02 26.90
C ASN A 184 18.95 1.37 26.50
N SER A 185 17.64 1.39 26.21
CA SER A 185 16.91 2.57 25.75
C SER A 185 15.62 2.78 26.55
N THR A 186 15.44 3.98 27.11
CA THR A 186 14.20 4.39 27.78
C THR A 186 13.05 4.58 26.79
N LYS A 187 13.37 5.07 25.59
CA LYS A 187 12.44 5.16 24.44
C LYS A 187 12.09 3.82 23.82
N ARG A 188 12.69 2.72 24.31
CA ARG A 188 12.63 1.39 23.72
C ARG A 188 13.00 1.37 22.24
N PHE A 189 13.98 2.18 21.87
CA PHE A 189 14.39 2.42 20.48
C PHE A 189 15.86 2.07 20.32
N GLY A 190 16.20 1.34 19.26
CA GLY A 190 17.57 0.95 18.97
C GLY A 190 17.84 0.99 17.47
N THR A 191 19.00 1.51 17.11
CA THR A 191 19.50 1.60 15.73
C THR A 191 20.87 0.97 15.61
N GLY A 192 21.24 0.57 14.40
CA GLY A 192 22.54 -0.05 14.18
C GLY A 192 22.85 -0.22 12.71
N ASP A 193 24.10 -0.54 12.44
CA ASP A 193 24.53 -0.96 11.13
C ASP A 193 25.55 -2.10 11.19
N ILE A 194 25.60 -2.86 10.10
CA ILE A 194 26.57 -3.95 9.93
C ILE A 194 27.25 -3.83 8.57
N THR A 195 28.58 -3.85 8.59
CA THR A 195 29.39 -3.90 7.38
C THR A 195 29.86 -5.33 7.12
N ILE A 196 29.64 -5.82 5.91
CA ILE A 196 30.02 -7.17 5.49
C ILE A 196 31.15 -7.09 4.45
N PRO A 197 32.37 -7.54 4.78
CA PRO A 197 33.45 -7.67 3.81
C PRO A 197 33.22 -8.85 2.84
N PRO A 198 33.65 -8.80 1.57
CA PRO A 198 34.25 -7.66 0.87
C PRO A 198 33.27 -6.88 -0.04
N THR A 199 32.01 -7.32 -0.20
CA THR A 199 31.09 -6.78 -1.24
C THR A 199 29.59 -6.84 -0.93
N VAL A 200 29.15 -6.81 0.34
CA VAL A 200 27.74 -6.46 0.63
C VAL A 200 27.72 -5.05 1.22
N PRO A 201 26.86 -4.13 0.71
CA PRO A 201 26.76 -2.77 1.24
C PRO A 201 26.38 -2.78 2.73
N VAL A 202 26.59 -1.63 3.39
CA VAL A 202 26.21 -1.43 4.79
C VAL A 202 24.70 -1.67 4.94
N LEU A 203 24.33 -2.49 5.92
CA LEU A 203 22.93 -2.75 6.24
C LEU A 203 22.57 -2.00 7.52
N TYR A 204 21.55 -1.17 7.45
CA TYR A 204 21.02 -0.35 8.54
C TYR A 204 19.81 -1.05 9.16
N GLY A 205 19.71 -1.05 10.48
CA GLY A 205 18.66 -1.71 11.25
C GLY A 205 18.06 -0.77 12.29
N LEU A 206 16.78 -0.94 12.55
CA LEU A 206 16.04 -0.21 13.58
C LEU A 206 14.98 -1.11 14.20
N SER A 207 14.85 -1.01 15.51
CA SER A 207 13.78 -1.64 16.27
C SER A 207 13.18 -0.68 17.29
N GLN A 208 11.88 -0.79 17.55
CA GLN A 208 11.25 -0.02 18.60
C GLN A 208 10.08 -0.76 19.25
N CYS A 209 9.89 -0.61 20.56
CA CYS A 209 8.68 -1.02 21.29
C CYS A 209 7.98 0.19 21.90
N THR A 210 6.76 0.01 22.43
CA THR A 210 6.14 1.03 23.27
C THR A 210 6.85 1.10 24.64
N PRO A 211 7.21 2.31 25.15
CA PRO A 211 7.92 2.49 26.42
C PRO A 211 7.26 1.91 27.68
N ASP A 212 5.95 1.65 27.65
CA ASP A 212 5.22 1.03 28.77
C ASP A 212 5.48 -0.48 28.92
N MET A 213 6.25 -1.10 28.02
CA MET A 213 6.65 -2.50 28.12
C MET A 213 7.85 -2.72 29.05
N SER A 214 7.85 -3.89 29.71
CA SER A 214 9.04 -4.43 30.37
C SER A 214 10.13 -4.73 29.33
N ASN A 215 11.39 -4.79 29.78
CA ASN A 215 12.51 -5.09 28.87
C ASN A 215 12.31 -6.44 28.17
N ASP A 216 11.96 -7.48 28.93
CA ASP A 216 11.81 -8.84 28.39
C ASP A 216 10.62 -8.93 27.43
N THR A 217 9.48 -8.30 27.78
CA THR A 217 8.31 -8.26 26.88
C THR A 217 8.59 -7.52 25.58
N CYS A 218 9.35 -6.42 25.64
CA CYS A 218 9.79 -5.73 24.42
C CYS A 218 10.69 -6.63 23.57
N ARG A 219 11.63 -7.34 24.21
CA ARG A 219 12.55 -8.22 23.50
C ARG A 219 11.85 -9.41 22.84
N GLU A 220 10.88 -10.01 23.53
CA GLU A 220 10.01 -11.07 22.99
C GLU A 220 9.20 -10.56 21.80
N CYS A 221 8.55 -9.41 21.92
CA CYS A 221 7.79 -8.78 20.83
C CYS A 221 8.67 -8.59 19.58
N LEU A 222 9.89 -8.07 19.76
CA LEU A 222 10.83 -7.87 18.66
C LEU A 222 11.38 -9.18 18.10
N GLN A 223 11.54 -10.23 18.92
CA GLN A 223 11.95 -11.55 18.43
C GLN A 223 10.89 -12.14 17.49
N ASP A 224 9.62 -12.02 17.84
CA ASP A 224 8.53 -12.48 16.97
C ASP A 224 8.56 -11.74 15.60
N LEU A 225 8.89 -10.44 15.61
CA LEU A 225 9.06 -9.69 14.38
C LEU A 225 10.31 -10.11 13.58
N ILE A 226 11.41 -10.46 14.25
CA ILE A 226 12.62 -10.97 13.59
C ILE A 226 12.30 -12.30 12.89
N ASP A 227 11.63 -13.22 13.58
CA ASP A 227 11.28 -14.53 13.02
C ASP A 227 10.35 -14.37 11.82
N HIS A 228 9.36 -13.47 11.90
CA HIS A 228 8.55 -13.09 10.74
C HIS A 228 9.41 -12.49 9.62
N MET A 229 10.33 -11.58 9.94
CA MET A 229 11.16 -10.91 8.94
C MET A 229 12.05 -11.88 8.17
N LEU A 230 12.70 -12.82 8.87
CA LEU A 230 13.55 -13.84 8.24
C LEU A 230 12.74 -14.80 7.35
N ASN A 231 11.47 -15.06 7.69
CA ASN A 231 10.58 -15.92 6.92
C ASN A 231 9.95 -15.22 5.71
N TYR A 232 9.52 -13.97 5.84
CA TYR A 232 8.75 -13.26 4.81
C TYR A 232 9.60 -12.52 3.78
N PHE A 233 10.83 -12.13 4.11
CA PHE A 233 11.61 -11.24 3.26
C PHE A 233 12.54 -11.97 2.28
N ASP A 234 12.66 -13.30 2.31
CA ASP A 234 13.28 -14.15 1.27
C ASP A 234 14.50 -13.52 0.57
N GLY A 235 15.49 -13.11 1.37
CA GLY A 235 16.74 -12.53 0.86
C GLY A 235 16.64 -11.12 0.32
N ARG A 236 15.57 -10.38 0.63
CA ARG A 236 15.41 -8.99 0.25
C ARG A 236 16.43 -8.09 0.96
N THR A 237 16.84 -7.03 0.28
CA THR A 237 17.83 -6.06 0.75
C THR A 237 17.26 -5.04 1.72
N GLY A 238 15.94 -5.03 1.94
CA GLY A 238 15.30 -4.22 2.97
C GLY A 238 13.86 -4.63 3.20
N GLY A 239 13.37 -4.28 4.38
CA GLY A 239 12.05 -4.68 4.85
C GLY A 239 11.64 -4.03 6.14
N ARG A 240 10.32 -3.85 6.33
CA ARG A 240 9.72 -3.27 7.54
C ARG A 240 8.50 -4.08 7.98
N ILE A 241 8.39 -4.28 9.29
CA ILE A 241 7.16 -4.76 9.94
C ILE A 241 6.67 -3.67 10.90
N LEU A 242 5.44 -3.22 10.69
CA LEU A 242 4.76 -2.17 11.44
C LEU A 242 3.75 -2.79 12.39
N GLY A 243 4.15 -3.08 13.63
CA GLY A 243 3.21 -3.40 14.71
C GLY A 243 2.72 -2.14 15.43
N VAL A 244 1.73 -2.32 16.29
CA VAL A 244 1.24 -1.25 17.20
C VAL A 244 2.14 -1.15 18.43
N ARG A 245 2.64 -2.30 18.88
CA ARG A 245 3.40 -2.44 20.13
C ARG A 245 4.89 -2.52 19.90
N CYS A 246 5.33 -3.11 18.78
CA CYS A 246 6.71 -3.07 18.35
C CYS A 246 6.84 -3.00 16.82
N THR A 247 7.95 -2.48 16.32
CA THR A 247 8.24 -2.34 14.89
C THR A 247 9.70 -2.68 14.62
N LEU A 248 9.97 -3.18 13.42
CA LEU A 248 11.30 -3.57 12.96
C LEU A 248 11.52 -3.10 11.52
N ARG A 249 12.71 -2.61 11.20
CA ARG A 249 13.12 -2.25 9.83
C ARG A 249 14.60 -2.57 9.60
N TYR A 250 14.93 -3.07 8.41
CA TYR A 250 16.29 -3.00 7.88
C TYR A 250 16.31 -2.54 6.43
N ASP A 251 17.44 -1.97 6.00
CA ASP A 251 17.63 -1.50 4.63
C ASP A 251 19.13 -1.31 4.29
N MET A 252 19.47 -1.18 3.01
CA MET A 252 20.83 -0.88 2.54
C MET A 252 21.16 0.63 2.51
N TYR A 253 20.20 1.49 2.83
CA TYR A 253 20.41 2.93 2.96
C TYR A 253 20.04 3.41 4.36
N ALA A 254 20.68 4.47 4.83
CA ALA A 254 20.36 5.06 6.13
C ALA A 254 18.96 5.70 6.10
N PHE A 255 18.12 5.37 7.09
CA PHE A 255 16.73 5.84 7.19
C PHE A 255 16.36 6.36 8.59
N PHE A 256 17.34 6.52 9.47
CA PHE A 256 17.21 7.15 10.78
C PHE A 256 18.24 8.28 10.91
N SER A 257 17.98 9.21 11.82
CA SER A 257 18.84 10.38 12.07
C SER A 257 19.84 10.10 13.20
N GLY A 258 21.07 10.59 13.05
CA GLY A 258 22.13 10.42 14.03
C GLY A 258 23.05 9.23 13.75
N ASP A 259 24.00 9.00 14.66
CA ASP A 259 24.91 7.87 14.58
C ASP A 259 24.22 6.59 15.09
N PRO A 260 24.47 5.41 14.47
CA PRO A 260 23.91 4.14 14.91
C PRO A 260 24.34 3.79 16.34
N ASP A 261 23.40 3.30 17.16
CA ASP A 261 23.69 2.91 18.55
C ASP A 261 24.61 1.68 18.62
N VAL A 262 24.51 0.77 17.63
CA VAL A 262 25.30 -0.45 17.55
C VAL A 262 26.10 -0.51 16.24
N LEU A 263 27.43 -0.58 16.35
CA LEU A 263 28.36 -0.75 15.23
C LEU A 263 28.86 -2.21 15.17
N LEU A 264 28.39 -2.99 14.20
CA LEU A 264 28.80 -4.38 14.02
C LEU A 264 29.73 -4.50 12.80
N GLY A 265 31.05 -4.43 12.99
CA GLY A 265 31.93 -4.42 11.81
C GLY A 265 33.44 -4.25 12.00
N SER A 266 33.97 -4.28 13.22
CA SER A 266 35.41 -4.26 13.46
C SER A 266 35.90 -5.57 14.07
N THR A 267 36.15 -6.58 13.24
CA THR A 267 37.05 -7.66 13.64
C THR A 267 38.46 -7.08 13.77
N SER A 268 38.82 -6.63 14.96
CA SER A 268 40.23 -6.52 15.37
C SER A 268 40.83 -7.92 15.32
N ALA A 269 41.86 -8.11 14.50
CA ALA A 269 42.61 -9.35 14.42
C ALA A 269 43.27 -9.72 15.77
N PRO A 270 43.56 -11.02 16.02
CA PRO A 270 44.12 -11.49 17.29
C PRO A 270 45.53 -10.96 17.53
N GLY A 271 45.84 -10.70 18.80
CA GLY A 271 46.98 -9.93 19.25
C GLY A 271 48.37 -10.40 18.83
N THR A 272 49.30 -9.46 18.91
CA THR A 272 50.74 -9.72 19.10
C THR A 272 51.26 -8.63 20.07
N PRO A 273 52.13 -8.96 21.03
CA PRO A 273 52.21 -8.24 22.30
C PRO A 273 53.05 -6.97 22.23
N ALA A 274 52.68 -6.01 23.08
CA ALA A 274 53.44 -4.79 23.32
C ALA A 274 54.81 -5.08 23.96
N PRO A 275 55.88 -4.36 23.59
CA PRO A 275 57.04 -4.17 24.46
C PRO A 275 56.82 -2.93 25.35
N ALA A 276 56.47 -3.22 26.60
CA ALA A 276 57.13 -2.83 27.84
C ALA A 276 57.77 -1.42 28.05
N ILE A 277 57.49 -0.89 29.26
CA ILE A 277 58.29 0.03 30.12
C ILE A 277 58.12 1.52 29.75
N SER A 278 57.24 2.31 30.37
CA SER A 278 57.15 2.75 31.78
C SER A 278 58.48 3.23 32.37
N ALA A 279 58.62 4.54 32.59
CA ALA A 279 58.54 5.11 33.95
C ALA A 279 59.24 6.47 34.07
N ASN A 280 58.55 7.34 34.79
CA ASN A 280 59.03 8.40 35.68
C ASN A 280 59.31 9.80 35.07
N VAL A 281 58.45 10.83 35.30
CA VAL A 281 58.08 11.53 36.58
C VAL A 281 59.22 12.50 37.02
N PRO A 282 59.01 13.72 37.60
CA PRO A 282 57.80 14.29 38.21
C PRO A 282 57.41 15.75 37.87
N THR A 283 56.15 16.01 38.17
CA THR A 283 55.50 17.23 38.70
C THR A 283 56.21 17.92 39.88
N ALA A 284 56.18 19.27 39.88
CA ALA A 284 56.00 20.15 41.06
C ALA A 284 55.54 21.54 40.53
N SER A 285 54.29 22.00 40.71
CA SER A 285 53.66 22.65 41.90
C SER A 285 54.40 23.90 42.41
N PRO A 286 53.78 24.85 43.13
CA PRO A 286 52.47 25.53 42.97
C PRO A 286 52.60 27.09 43.05
N ASN A 287 51.49 27.80 42.78
CA ASN A 287 51.11 29.16 43.24
C ASN A 287 52.17 30.22 43.61
N SER A 288 52.10 31.38 42.93
CA SER A 288 51.53 32.65 43.47
C SER A 288 52.28 33.92 43.01
N THR A 289 51.49 34.84 42.45
CA THR A 289 51.58 36.32 42.46
C THR A 289 52.69 37.10 41.71
N ARG A 290 52.17 38.01 40.84
CA ARG A 290 52.62 39.37 40.45
C ARG A 290 53.88 39.57 39.56
N THR A 291 53.61 40.12 38.35
CA THR A 291 54.28 41.21 37.54
C THR A 291 55.79 41.48 37.63
N PRO A 292 56.49 42.13 36.64
CA PRO A 292 56.03 42.81 35.39
C PRO A 292 56.88 42.62 34.09
N SER A 293 56.34 43.15 32.96
CA SER A 293 57.00 43.95 31.87
C SER A 293 57.93 43.33 30.79
N GLY A 294 57.59 43.58 29.49
CA GLY A 294 58.57 44.09 28.49
C GLY A 294 58.61 43.54 27.04
N THR A 295 57.74 44.05 26.14
CA THR A 295 57.95 44.48 24.69
C THR A 295 58.70 43.61 23.65
N ASN A 296 58.09 43.14 22.52
CA ASN A 296 57.76 43.78 21.19
C ASN A 296 58.97 43.95 20.21
N LYS A 297 58.96 43.83 18.86
CA LYS A 297 58.01 43.83 17.69
C LYS A 297 58.80 43.34 16.43
N GLY A 298 58.27 42.75 15.34
CA GLY A 298 57.49 43.35 14.21
C GLY A 298 58.41 43.89 13.08
N ALA A 299 58.19 43.84 11.75
CA ALA A 299 57.00 43.64 10.90
C ALA A 299 57.38 43.42 9.41
N ARG A 300 56.80 42.42 8.72
CA ARG A 300 56.70 42.33 7.23
C ARG A 300 55.67 41.28 6.78
N ASN A 301 54.36 41.48 6.99
CA ASN A 301 53.35 40.49 6.55
C ASN A 301 51.92 41.01 6.27
N ARG A 302 51.71 42.30 6.00
CA ARG A 302 50.34 42.88 5.92
C ARG A 302 49.73 42.98 4.51
N HIS A 303 50.52 42.87 3.43
CA HIS A 303 50.01 43.08 2.07
C HIS A 303 49.53 41.80 1.35
N LEU A 304 50.05 40.62 1.70
CA LEU A 304 49.67 39.37 1.03
C LEU A 304 48.28 38.86 1.47
N THR A 305 47.91 39.07 2.74
CA THR A 305 46.62 38.64 3.30
C THR A 305 45.43 39.36 2.69
N ILE A 306 45.59 40.62 2.25
CA ILE A 306 44.51 41.45 1.70
C ILE A 306 44.15 41.02 0.26
N ILE A 307 45.12 40.53 -0.51
CA ILE A 307 44.90 40.09 -1.91
C ILE A 307 44.22 38.72 -1.94
N VAL A 308 44.60 37.82 -1.02
CA VAL A 308 43.99 36.48 -0.91
C VAL A 308 42.56 36.57 -0.36
N SER A 309 42.29 37.46 0.59
CA SER A 309 40.93 37.61 1.15
C SER A 309 39.96 38.23 0.15
N SER A 310 40.41 39.19 -0.66
CA SER A 310 39.57 39.82 -1.69
C SER A 310 39.22 38.87 -2.83
N THR A 311 40.18 38.09 -3.33
CA THR A 311 39.94 37.09 -4.39
C THR A 311 38.99 35.98 -3.95
N LEU A 312 39.12 35.50 -2.71
CA LEU A 312 38.19 34.51 -2.15
C LEU A 312 36.78 35.06 -1.99
N ALA A 313 36.62 36.31 -1.57
CA ALA A 313 35.32 36.95 -1.43
C ALA A 313 34.60 37.12 -2.78
N PHE A 314 35.32 37.50 -3.85
CA PHE A 314 34.73 37.60 -5.19
C PHE A 314 34.32 36.25 -5.77
N LEU A 315 35.10 35.18 -5.51
CA LEU A 315 34.73 33.82 -5.92
C LEU A 315 33.49 33.32 -5.18
N LEU A 316 33.40 33.55 -3.87
CA LEU A 316 32.23 33.18 -3.09
C LEU A 316 30.98 33.97 -3.51
N ALA A 317 31.12 35.26 -3.81
CA ALA A 317 30.02 36.07 -4.34
C ALA A 317 29.55 35.60 -5.73
N GLY A 318 30.48 35.22 -6.61
CA GLY A 318 30.17 34.64 -7.92
C GLY A 318 29.44 33.30 -7.81
N CYS A 319 29.90 32.41 -6.92
CA CYS A 319 29.22 31.14 -6.63
C CYS A 319 27.83 31.36 -6.04
N PHE A 320 27.66 32.35 -5.16
CA PHE A 320 26.37 32.69 -4.58
C PHE A 320 25.40 33.24 -5.63
N ILE A 321 25.86 34.14 -6.50
CA ILE A 321 25.04 34.66 -7.61
C ILE A 321 24.69 33.54 -8.59
N GLY A 322 25.63 32.65 -8.91
CA GLY A 322 25.38 31.46 -9.73
C GLY A 322 24.36 30.51 -9.10
N PHE A 323 24.45 30.27 -7.78
CA PHE A 323 23.49 29.49 -7.03
C PHE A 323 22.09 30.11 -7.09
N LEU A 324 21.96 31.42 -6.86
CA LEU A 324 20.69 32.15 -6.97
C LEU A 324 20.13 32.11 -8.40
N TRP A 325 20.99 32.13 -9.43
CA TRP A 325 20.57 32.04 -10.83
C TRP A 325 20.10 30.63 -11.19
N ILE A 326 20.78 29.59 -10.69
CA ILE A 326 20.37 28.18 -10.83
C ILE A 326 19.06 27.92 -10.08
N GLU A 327 18.91 28.46 -8.86
CA GLU A 327 17.64 28.39 -8.14
C GLU A 327 16.54 29.10 -8.92
N LYS A 328 16.78 30.30 -9.46
CA LYS A 328 15.78 31.02 -10.27
C LYS A 328 15.36 30.25 -11.52
N LEU A 329 16.29 29.54 -12.17
CA LEU A 329 15.98 28.66 -13.30
C LEU A 329 15.20 27.41 -12.87
N ARG A 330 15.49 26.86 -11.67
CA ARG A 330 14.73 25.75 -11.07
C ARG A 330 13.33 26.18 -10.62
N TYR A 331 13.19 27.37 -10.03
CA TYR A 331 11.91 27.98 -9.68
C TYR A 331 11.08 28.26 -10.93
N ALA A 332 11.68 28.68 -12.05
CA ALA A 332 10.95 28.87 -13.30
C ALA A 332 10.44 27.54 -13.91
N ASP A 333 11.21 26.45 -13.82
CA ASP A 333 10.78 25.11 -14.25
C ASP A 333 9.70 24.53 -13.32
N LEU A 334 9.81 24.78 -12.01
CA LEU A 334 8.83 24.37 -11.01
C LEU A 334 7.54 25.21 -11.10
N ASP A 335 7.63 26.52 -11.32
CA ASP A 335 6.49 27.42 -11.53
C ASP A 335 5.74 27.08 -12.82
N MET A 336 6.45 26.62 -13.87
CA MET A 336 5.83 26.12 -15.10
C MET A 336 5.10 24.78 -14.89
N LYS A 337 5.61 23.91 -13.99
CA LYS A 337 4.97 22.63 -13.58
C LYS A 337 3.78 22.85 -12.63
N ILE A 338 3.93 23.73 -11.63
CA ILE A 338 2.85 24.17 -10.72
C ILE A 338 1.76 24.89 -11.54
N SER A 339 2.11 25.72 -12.52
CA SER A 339 1.15 26.35 -13.44
C SER A 339 0.45 25.37 -14.39
N GLN A 340 0.98 24.14 -14.57
CA GLN A 340 0.31 23.04 -15.27
C GLN A 340 -0.62 22.27 -14.32
N GLU A 341 -0.19 22.01 -13.08
CA GLU A 341 -0.98 21.36 -12.02
C GLU A 341 -2.13 22.25 -11.49
N GLU A 342 -1.91 23.54 -11.27
CA GLU A 342 -2.93 24.53 -10.88
C GLU A 342 -3.93 24.80 -12.01
N ARG A 343 -3.53 24.62 -13.29
CA ARG A 343 -4.47 24.61 -14.43
C ARG A 343 -5.33 23.35 -14.47
N MET A 344 -4.84 22.22 -13.92
CA MET A 344 -5.63 21.00 -13.75
C MET A 344 -6.54 21.10 -12.50
N LEU A 345 -6.08 21.71 -11.41
CA LEU A 345 -6.77 21.74 -10.11
C LEU A 345 -7.76 22.92 -9.93
N SER A 346 -7.53 24.09 -10.52
CA SER A 346 -8.45 25.25 -10.41
C SER A 346 -9.73 25.14 -11.25
N SER A 347 -9.97 23.97 -11.87
CA SER A 347 -11.20 23.70 -12.61
C SER A 347 -12.35 23.12 -11.77
N ASN A 348 -12.12 22.78 -10.49
CA ASN A 348 -13.09 22.08 -9.64
C ASN A 348 -13.53 22.90 -8.40
N GLU A 349 -14.47 23.80 -8.62
CA GLU A 349 -15.47 24.19 -7.61
C GLU A 349 -16.68 23.24 -7.78
N PRO A 350 -17.31 22.70 -6.72
CA PRO A 350 -18.45 21.78 -6.85
C PRO A 350 -19.62 22.39 -7.63
N SER A 351 -19.73 23.71 -7.60
CA SER A 351 -20.75 24.50 -8.29
C SER A 351 -20.53 24.60 -9.81
N SER A 352 -19.33 24.31 -10.33
CA SER A 352 -18.96 24.47 -11.75
C SER A 352 -18.99 23.16 -12.56
N LEU A 353 -19.09 22.00 -11.91
CA LEU A 353 -19.31 20.70 -12.57
C LEU A 353 -20.67 20.64 -13.28
N MET A 354 -21.70 21.29 -12.71
CA MET A 354 -23.04 21.36 -13.32
C MET A 354 -23.09 22.22 -14.59
N SER A 355 -22.18 23.19 -14.78
CA SER A 355 -22.24 24.15 -15.89
C SER A 355 -21.29 23.83 -17.06
N ARG A 356 -20.25 23.01 -16.85
CA ARG A 356 -19.31 22.61 -17.92
C ARG A 356 -19.59 21.23 -18.54
N GLN A 357 -20.44 20.41 -17.94
CA GLN A 357 -20.81 19.08 -18.46
C GLN A 357 -22.21 19.00 -19.07
N SER A 358 -22.90 20.12 -19.27
CA SER A 358 -24.10 20.20 -20.14
C SER A 358 -23.82 19.89 -21.63
N SER A 359 -22.63 19.37 -21.93
CA SER A 359 -22.20 18.90 -23.25
C SER A 359 -21.86 17.41 -23.32
N SER A 360 -22.06 16.61 -22.26
CA SER A 360 -21.85 15.15 -22.32
C SER A 360 -23.12 14.39 -22.74
N GLU A 361 -22.99 13.54 -23.75
CA GLU A 361 -24.01 12.65 -24.35
C GLU A 361 -24.58 11.56 -23.42
N PHE A 362 -24.51 11.71 -22.09
CA PHE A 362 -24.81 10.63 -21.15
C PHE A 362 -26.00 10.95 -20.22
N PRO A 363 -27.01 10.06 -20.09
CA PRO A 363 -28.24 10.35 -19.36
C PRO A 363 -28.05 10.66 -17.87
N PHE A 364 -28.62 11.78 -17.43
CA PHE A 364 -28.87 12.08 -16.02
C PHE A 364 -30.29 11.62 -15.67
N PHE A 365 -30.42 10.83 -14.62
CA PHE A 365 -31.72 10.34 -14.13
C PHE A 365 -32.15 11.11 -12.89
N ASP A 366 -33.45 11.35 -12.76
CA ASP A 366 -34.00 11.95 -11.54
C ASP A 366 -34.03 10.91 -10.41
N PHE A 367 -33.67 11.33 -9.19
CA PHE A 367 -33.67 10.44 -8.03
C PHE A 367 -35.04 9.79 -7.81
N TYR A 368 -36.13 10.52 -8.00
CA TYR A 368 -37.48 10.02 -7.82
C TYR A 368 -37.79 8.88 -8.82
N GLU A 369 -37.30 8.98 -10.06
CA GLU A 369 -37.47 7.92 -11.05
C GLU A 369 -36.71 6.65 -10.64
N ILE A 370 -35.47 6.79 -10.17
CA ILE A 370 -34.67 5.66 -9.68
C ILE A 370 -35.28 5.05 -8.41
N ALA A 371 -35.68 5.89 -7.46
CA ALA A 371 -36.32 5.45 -6.23
C ALA A 371 -37.61 4.69 -6.56
N LYS A 372 -38.45 5.20 -7.45
CA LYS A 372 -39.65 4.49 -7.90
C LYS A 372 -39.32 3.17 -8.61
N ALA A 373 -38.32 3.16 -9.50
CA ALA A 373 -37.92 1.96 -10.23
C ALA A 373 -37.39 0.85 -9.32
N THR A 374 -36.77 1.21 -8.19
CA THR A 374 -36.18 0.29 -7.20
C THR A 374 -37.11 -0.01 -6.02
N ASP A 375 -38.37 0.43 -6.07
CA ASP A 375 -39.32 0.38 -4.95
C ASP A 375 -38.74 0.98 -3.66
N ASN A 376 -38.29 2.23 -3.79
CA ASN A 376 -37.60 3.02 -2.78
C ASN A 376 -36.39 2.30 -2.16
N PHE A 377 -35.56 1.68 -3.02
CA PHE A 377 -34.41 0.87 -2.62
C PHE A 377 -34.79 -0.27 -1.65
N SER A 378 -35.92 -0.94 -1.93
CA SER A 378 -36.40 -2.07 -1.13
C SER A 378 -35.33 -3.15 -0.99
N LEU A 379 -35.27 -3.78 0.19
CA LEU A 379 -34.38 -4.90 0.44
C LEU A 379 -34.69 -6.10 -0.46
N ASP A 380 -35.95 -6.25 -0.89
CA ASP A 380 -36.36 -7.31 -1.82
C ASP A 380 -35.73 -7.13 -3.21
N ASN A 381 -35.40 -5.89 -3.57
CA ASN A 381 -34.71 -5.55 -4.80
C ASN A 381 -33.19 -5.53 -4.65
N LYS A 382 -32.63 -5.81 -3.48
CA LYS A 382 -31.18 -5.78 -3.28
C LYS A 382 -30.50 -6.95 -4.00
N LEU A 383 -29.63 -6.64 -4.96
CA LEU A 383 -28.86 -7.63 -5.73
C LEU A 383 -27.58 -8.07 -5.01
N GLY A 384 -26.99 -7.17 -4.21
CA GLY A 384 -25.76 -7.40 -3.47
C GLY A 384 -25.25 -6.14 -2.77
N GLN A 385 -24.16 -6.26 -2.01
CA GLN A 385 -23.46 -5.14 -1.40
C GLN A 385 -21.97 -5.45 -1.29
N GLY A 386 -21.15 -4.61 -1.92
CA GLY A 386 -19.69 -4.68 -1.83
C GLY A 386 -19.09 -3.58 -0.96
N GLY A 387 -17.77 -3.38 -1.04
CA GLY A 387 -17.06 -2.29 -0.33
C GLY A 387 -17.49 -0.87 -0.74
N PHE A 388 -18.30 -0.76 -1.80
CA PHE A 388 -18.66 0.50 -2.45
C PHE A 388 -20.13 0.89 -2.27
N GLY A 389 -20.91 0.05 -1.57
CA GLY A 389 -22.33 0.30 -1.29
C GLY A 389 -23.26 -0.76 -1.87
N PRO A 390 -24.56 -0.69 -1.53
CA PRO A 390 -25.57 -1.62 -1.99
C PRO A 390 -25.94 -1.42 -3.47
N VAL A 391 -26.26 -2.52 -4.15
CA VAL A 391 -26.76 -2.55 -5.53
C VAL A 391 -28.19 -3.07 -5.54
N TYR A 392 -29.08 -2.37 -6.24
CA TYR A 392 -30.51 -2.70 -6.32
C TYR A 392 -30.93 -2.99 -7.74
N LYS A 393 -31.83 -3.94 -7.93
CA LYS A 393 -32.59 -4.12 -9.16
C LYS A 393 -33.63 -3.03 -9.25
N GLY A 394 -33.81 -2.46 -10.43
CA GLY A 394 -34.93 -1.60 -10.73
C GLY A 394 -35.55 -1.94 -12.08
N VAL A 395 -36.77 -1.47 -12.29
CA VAL A 395 -37.45 -1.57 -13.58
C VAL A 395 -38.06 -0.20 -13.90
N PHE A 396 -37.59 0.43 -14.98
CA PHE A 396 -38.19 1.68 -15.46
C PHE A 396 -39.55 1.41 -16.15
N PRO A 397 -40.43 2.43 -16.31
CA PRO A 397 -41.78 2.26 -16.86
C PRO A 397 -41.89 1.59 -18.23
N GLU A 398 -40.82 1.65 -19.04
CA GLU A 398 -40.73 1.03 -20.37
C GLU A 398 -40.31 -0.46 -20.31
N GLY A 399 -40.16 -1.03 -19.11
CA GLY A 399 -39.71 -2.41 -18.90
C GLY A 399 -38.18 -2.58 -18.91
N LEU A 400 -37.42 -1.49 -18.98
CA LEU A 400 -35.96 -1.54 -18.92
C LEU A 400 -35.51 -1.94 -17.51
N GLU A 401 -34.95 -3.14 -17.39
CA GLU A 401 -34.33 -3.62 -16.16
C GLU A 401 -32.96 -2.98 -15.96
N ILE A 402 -32.72 -2.48 -14.74
CA ILE A 402 -31.51 -1.76 -14.37
C ILE A 402 -30.88 -2.33 -13.09
N ALA A 403 -29.58 -2.11 -12.93
CA ALA A 403 -28.87 -2.29 -11.68
C ALA A 403 -28.38 -0.93 -11.17
N VAL A 404 -28.80 -0.55 -9.97
CA VAL A 404 -28.51 0.75 -9.36
C VAL A 404 -27.51 0.57 -8.24
N LYS A 405 -26.26 0.98 -8.48
CA LYS A 405 -25.19 1.03 -7.47
C LYS A 405 -25.34 2.33 -6.69
N ARG A 406 -25.77 2.24 -5.43
CA ARG A 406 -25.91 3.39 -4.53
C ARG A 406 -24.63 3.55 -3.74
N LEU A 407 -23.83 4.55 -4.09
CA LEU A 407 -22.54 4.79 -3.47
C LEU A 407 -22.74 5.53 -2.15
N SER A 408 -22.02 5.11 -1.12
CA SER A 408 -22.06 5.78 0.18
C SER A 408 -21.36 7.13 0.10
N ALA A 409 -22.09 8.22 0.32
CA ALA A 409 -21.53 9.58 0.45
C ALA A 409 -20.56 9.76 1.65
N GLN A 410 -20.46 8.76 2.52
CA GLN A 410 -19.66 8.81 3.74
C GLN A 410 -18.26 8.19 3.58
N SER A 411 -17.87 7.82 2.35
CA SER A 411 -16.53 7.29 2.05
C SER A 411 -15.79 8.21 1.05
N CYS A 412 -14.62 8.73 1.44
CA CYS A 412 -13.75 9.49 0.53
C CYS A 412 -13.34 8.64 -0.69
N GLN A 413 -13.30 7.30 -0.52
CA GLN A 413 -13.08 6.37 -1.60
C GLN A 413 -14.26 6.30 -2.58
N GLY A 414 -15.49 6.23 -2.10
CA GLY A 414 -16.68 6.15 -2.94
C GLY A 414 -16.89 7.38 -3.83
N ILE A 415 -16.48 8.58 -3.39
CA ILE A 415 -16.54 9.80 -4.22
C ILE A 415 -15.47 9.78 -5.33
N VAL A 416 -14.24 9.39 -5.01
CA VAL A 416 -13.16 9.28 -6.02
C VAL A 416 -13.50 8.19 -7.04
N GLU A 417 -14.04 7.07 -6.59
CA GLU A 417 -14.49 5.97 -7.45
C GLU A 417 -15.71 6.36 -8.28
N PHE A 418 -16.67 7.10 -7.71
CA PHE A 418 -17.80 7.64 -8.46
C PHE A 418 -17.32 8.55 -9.60
N GLN A 419 -16.41 9.47 -9.29
CA GLN A 419 -15.82 10.37 -10.28
C GLN A 419 -15.03 9.58 -11.34
N ASN A 420 -14.26 8.57 -10.93
CA ASN A 420 -13.56 7.68 -11.85
C ASN A 420 -14.54 6.92 -12.76
N GLU A 421 -15.56 6.26 -12.20
CA GLU A 421 -16.56 5.48 -12.95
C GLU A 421 -17.32 6.38 -13.94
N ILE A 422 -17.74 7.59 -13.54
CA ILE A 422 -18.38 8.56 -14.46
C ILE A 422 -17.40 9.00 -15.55
N GLN A 423 -16.16 9.34 -15.20
CA GLN A 423 -15.18 9.87 -16.16
C GLN A 423 -14.73 8.82 -17.19
N LEU A 424 -14.66 7.55 -16.75
CA LEU A 424 -14.19 6.38 -17.51
C LEU A 424 -15.33 5.69 -18.26
N ILE A 425 -16.33 5.17 -17.57
CA ILE A 425 -17.31 4.23 -18.13
C ILE A 425 -18.27 4.93 -19.10
N ALA A 426 -18.58 6.21 -18.90
CA ALA A 426 -19.41 6.97 -19.83
C ALA A 426 -18.84 7.00 -21.26
N LYS A 427 -17.55 6.68 -21.44
CA LYS A 427 -16.84 6.65 -22.73
C LYS A 427 -16.51 5.23 -23.22
N LEU A 428 -16.88 4.19 -22.46
CA LEU A 428 -16.60 2.81 -22.80
C LEU A 428 -17.84 2.14 -23.36
N GLN A 429 -17.72 1.63 -24.59
CA GLN A 429 -18.76 0.86 -25.25
C GLN A 429 -18.13 -0.35 -25.90
N HIS A 430 -18.35 -1.51 -25.32
CA HIS A 430 -17.83 -2.78 -25.82
C HIS A 430 -18.73 -3.92 -25.35
N ARG A 431 -18.88 -4.98 -26.16
CA ARG A 431 -19.77 -6.11 -25.87
C ARG A 431 -19.40 -6.84 -24.57
N ASN A 432 -18.11 -6.82 -24.19
CA ASN A 432 -17.56 -7.50 -23.02
C ASN A 432 -17.28 -6.57 -21.83
N LEU A 433 -17.85 -5.36 -21.80
CA LEU A 433 -17.81 -4.48 -20.64
C LEU A 433 -19.24 -4.13 -20.23
N VAL A 434 -19.51 -4.02 -18.93
CA VAL A 434 -20.84 -3.63 -18.43
C VAL A 434 -21.10 -2.18 -18.80
N ARG A 435 -22.25 -1.94 -19.42
CA ARG A 435 -22.66 -0.61 -19.87
C ARG A 435 -23.28 0.17 -18.71
N LEU A 436 -22.66 1.31 -18.38
CA LEU A 436 -23.33 2.35 -17.62
C LEU A 436 -24.45 2.94 -18.50
N LEU A 437 -25.63 3.17 -17.93
CA LEU A 437 -26.80 3.76 -18.59
C LEU A 437 -26.98 5.23 -18.22
N GLY A 438 -26.59 5.59 -17.00
CA GLY A 438 -26.70 6.95 -16.50
C GLY A 438 -26.25 7.04 -15.06
N TRP A 439 -26.45 8.22 -14.49
CA TRP A 439 -26.09 8.52 -13.11
C TRP A 439 -27.06 9.54 -12.52
N CYS A 440 -27.06 9.64 -11.20
CA CYS A 440 -27.86 10.61 -10.45
C CYS A 440 -27.03 11.17 -9.29
N ILE A 441 -27.05 12.49 -9.13
CA ILE A 441 -26.53 13.19 -7.95
C ILE A 441 -27.66 14.05 -7.39
N GLN A 442 -28.09 13.79 -6.16
CA GLN A 442 -29.07 14.62 -5.46
C GLN A 442 -28.81 14.65 -3.96
N GLY A 443 -28.40 15.80 -3.43
CA GLY A 443 -28.01 15.93 -2.02
C GLY A 443 -26.81 15.03 -1.70
N GLU A 444 -26.97 14.09 -0.78
CA GLU A 444 -25.97 13.07 -0.42
C GLU A 444 -26.06 11.80 -1.29
N GLU A 445 -26.98 11.73 -2.25
CA GLU A 445 -27.17 10.54 -3.08
C GLU A 445 -26.27 10.59 -4.30
N ASN A 446 -25.37 9.61 -4.43
CA ASN A 446 -24.56 9.35 -5.62
C ASN A 446 -24.91 7.97 -6.17
N LEU A 447 -25.61 7.92 -7.30
CA LEU A 447 -26.13 6.69 -7.88
C LEU A 447 -25.56 6.47 -9.28
N LEU A 448 -25.17 5.24 -9.56
CA LEU A 448 -24.79 4.79 -10.90
C LEU A 448 -25.80 3.75 -11.39
N VAL A 449 -26.31 3.96 -12.60
CA VAL A 449 -27.33 3.11 -13.21
C VAL A 449 -26.69 2.29 -14.31
N TYR A 450 -26.69 0.98 -14.19
CA TYR A 450 -26.11 0.01 -15.12
C TYR A 450 -27.19 -0.84 -15.79
N GLU A 451 -26.84 -1.48 -16.91
CA GLU A 451 -27.64 -2.57 -17.44
C GLU A 451 -27.75 -3.72 -16.42
N PHE A 452 -28.92 -4.33 -16.31
CA PHE A 452 -29.12 -5.47 -15.43
C PHE A 452 -28.49 -6.75 -16.03
N MET A 453 -27.74 -7.49 -15.20
CA MET A 453 -27.07 -8.73 -15.59
C MET A 453 -27.78 -9.93 -14.95
N PRO A 454 -28.65 -10.65 -15.70
CA PRO A 454 -29.55 -11.66 -15.12
C PRO A 454 -28.84 -12.94 -14.69
N ASN A 455 -27.62 -13.20 -15.19
CA ASN A 455 -26.86 -14.41 -14.85
C ASN A 455 -25.68 -14.12 -13.93
N LYS A 456 -25.76 -13.11 -13.04
CA LYS A 456 -24.82 -12.98 -11.90
C LYS A 456 -23.37 -12.76 -12.33
N SER A 457 -22.45 -12.88 -11.37
CA SER A 457 -21.01 -12.92 -11.55
C SER A 457 -20.48 -14.33 -11.84
N LEU A 458 -19.31 -14.42 -12.49
CA LEU A 458 -18.69 -15.69 -12.90
C LEU A 458 -18.35 -16.58 -11.71
N ASP A 459 -17.89 -15.99 -10.59
CA ASP A 459 -17.57 -16.69 -9.34
C ASP A 459 -18.76 -17.46 -8.75
N PHE A 460 -19.99 -17.02 -9.06
CA PHE A 460 -21.21 -17.72 -8.66
C PHE A 460 -21.30 -19.13 -9.24
N PHE A 461 -20.74 -19.34 -10.43
CA PHE A 461 -20.80 -20.61 -11.15
C PHE A 461 -19.52 -21.41 -10.97
N ILE A 462 -18.35 -20.83 -11.22
CA ILE A 462 -17.13 -21.62 -11.42
C ILE A 462 -16.64 -22.32 -10.14
N PHE A 463 -17.00 -21.82 -8.95
CA PHE A 463 -16.57 -22.37 -7.67
C PHE A 463 -17.61 -23.26 -6.96
N ASP A 464 -18.78 -23.46 -7.58
CA ASP A 464 -19.84 -24.35 -7.07
C ASP A 464 -20.03 -25.50 -8.05
N ILE A 465 -19.99 -26.74 -7.58
CA ILE A 465 -20.04 -27.93 -8.46
C ILE A 465 -21.36 -28.00 -9.24
N ALA A 466 -22.48 -27.72 -8.58
CA ALA A 466 -23.80 -27.84 -9.20
C ALA A 466 -24.03 -26.74 -10.23
N ARG A 467 -23.67 -25.50 -9.90
CA ARG A 467 -23.80 -24.35 -10.81
C ARG A 467 -22.74 -24.37 -11.90
N GLY A 468 -21.54 -24.84 -11.59
CA GLY A 468 -20.43 -24.97 -12.52
C GLY A 468 -20.73 -25.92 -13.68
N ALA A 469 -21.64 -26.88 -13.50
CA ALA A 469 -22.15 -27.74 -14.57
C ALA A 469 -22.98 -27.01 -15.63
N LEU A 470 -23.48 -25.79 -15.34
CA LEU A 470 -24.18 -24.94 -16.33
C LEU A 470 -23.20 -24.28 -17.32
N LEU A 471 -21.92 -24.24 -16.95
CA LEU A 471 -20.79 -23.75 -17.73
C LEU A 471 -19.93 -24.93 -18.19
N ASN A 472 -20.36 -25.57 -19.28
CA ASN A 472 -19.55 -26.57 -19.98
C ASN A 472 -18.26 -25.96 -20.55
N TRP A 473 -17.34 -26.79 -21.05
CA TRP A 473 -16.05 -26.31 -21.50
C TRP A 473 -16.16 -25.26 -22.60
N GLY A 474 -17.04 -25.48 -23.58
CA GLY A 474 -17.26 -24.52 -24.68
C GLY A 474 -17.64 -23.12 -24.18
N LYS A 475 -18.56 -23.03 -23.21
CA LYS A 475 -18.93 -21.75 -22.57
C LYS A 475 -17.77 -21.14 -21.79
N ARG A 476 -17.01 -21.94 -21.02
CA ARG A 476 -15.86 -21.44 -20.26
C ARG A 476 -14.76 -20.91 -21.18
N PHE A 477 -14.47 -21.61 -22.27
CA PHE A 477 -13.50 -21.16 -23.26
C PHE A 477 -13.95 -19.87 -23.95
N HIS A 478 -15.23 -19.78 -24.32
CA HIS A 478 -15.78 -18.53 -24.85
C HIS A 478 -15.66 -17.37 -23.85
N ILE A 479 -15.97 -17.62 -22.56
CA ILE A 479 -15.81 -16.63 -21.49
C ILE A 479 -14.35 -16.16 -21.38
N ILE A 480 -13.39 -17.09 -21.46
CA ILE A 480 -11.95 -16.81 -21.43
C ILE A 480 -11.56 -15.84 -22.57
N GLU A 481 -11.96 -16.15 -23.80
CA GLU A 481 -11.66 -15.32 -24.98
C GLU A 481 -12.29 -13.93 -24.88
N ASP A 482 -13.53 -13.85 -24.42
CA ASP A 482 -14.29 -12.61 -24.38
C ASP A 482 -13.82 -11.68 -23.24
N ILE A 483 -13.37 -12.22 -22.10
CA ILE A 483 -12.67 -11.43 -21.07
C ILE A 483 -11.36 -10.87 -21.63
N ALA A 484 -10.60 -11.69 -22.37
CA ALA A 484 -9.36 -11.24 -22.99
C ALA A 484 -9.62 -10.09 -23.98
N GLN A 485 -10.73 -10.16 -24.73
CA GLN A 485 -11.14 -9.09 -25.63
C GLN A 485 -11.59 -7.82 -24.91
N GLY A 486 -12.32 -7.96 -23.80
CA GLY A 486 -12.65 -6.82 -22.94
C GLY A 486 -11.41 -6.08 -22.46
N LEU A 487 -10.38 -6.80 -21.99
CA LEU A 487 -9.12 -6.20 -21.56
C LEU A 487 -8.31 -5.61 -22.73
N LEU A 488 -8.23 -6.30 -23.88
CA LEU A 488 -7.54 -5.74 -25.05
C LEU A 488 -8.18 -4.42 -25.48
N TYR A 489 -9.51 -4.35 -25.44
CA TYR A 489 -10.21 -3.10 -25.70
C TYR A 489 -9.74 -1.99 -24.75
N LEU A 490 -9.75 -2.21 -23.43
CA LEU A 490 -9.29 -1.23 -22.44
C LEU A 490 -7.83 -0.80 -22.62
N HIS A 491 -6.95 -1.74 -22.98
CA HIS A 491 -5.51 -1.49 -23.06
C HIS A 491 -5.09 -0.80 -24.37
N LYS A 492 -5.83 -1.03 -25.46
CA LYS A 492 -5.37 -0.69 -26.82
C LYS A 492 -6.41 0.01 -27.70
N HIS A 493 -7.68 -0.41 -27.66
CA HIS A 493 -8.68 0.02 -28.65
C HIS A 493 -9.67 1.06 -28.13
N SER A 494 -9.77 1.25 -26.82
CA SER A 494 -10.48 2.38 -26.24
C SER A 494 -9.77 3.69 -26.60
N ARG A 495 -10.52 4.79 -26.63
CA ARG A 495 -9.99 6.14 -26.91
C ARG A 495 -8.87 6.54 -25.94
N LEU A 496 -8.95 6.04 -24.71
CA LEU A 496 -7.99 6.24 -23.63
C LEU A 496 -7.45 4.88 -23.21
N ARG A 497 -6.15 4.76 -22.97
CA ARG A 497 -5.58 3.53 -22.38
C ARG A 497 -6.03 3.45 -20.93
N ILE A 498 -6.65 2.34 -20.53
CA ILE A 498 -7.21 2.15 -19.19
C ILE A 498 -6.64 0.88 -18.58
N VAL A 499 -6.21 0.97 -17.33
CA VAL A 499 -5.81 -0.19 -16.51
C VAL A 499 -6.87 -0.39 -15.43
N HIS A 500 -7.42 -1.60 -15.31
CA HIS A 500 -8.55 -1.91 -14.45
C HIS A 500 -8.17 -2.06 -12.97
N ARG A 501 -7.04 -2.71 -12.66
CA ARG A 501 -6.48 -2.91 -11.30
C ARG A 501 -7.27 -3.80 -10.32
N ASP A 502 -8.47 -4.27 -10.67
CA ASP A 502 -9.27 -5.17 -9.81
C ASP A 502 -10.05 -6.22 -10.63
N LEU A 503 -9.40 -6.79 -11.65
CA LEU A 503 -9.99 -7.88 -12.40
C LEU A 503 -9.98 -9.17 -11.56
N LYS A 504 -11.16 -9.77 -11.39
CA LYS A 504 -11.38 -11.02 -10.63
C LYS A 504 -12.70 -11.67 -11.06
N ALA A 505 -12.93 -12.91 -10.65
CA ALA A 505 -14.13 -13.66 -11.03
C ALA A 505 -15.44 -12.99 -10.59
N SER A 506 -15.46 -12.29 -9.44
CA SER A 506 -16.66 -11.58 -8.97
C SER A 506 -16.96 -10.30 -9.77
N ASN A 507 -15.97 -9.76 -10.49
CA ASN A 507 -16.11 -8.54 -11.30
C ASN A 507 -16.37 -8.86 -12.79
N VAL A 508 -16.57 -10.13 -13.14
CA VAL A 508 -17.04 -10.55 -14.45
C VAL A 508 -18.49 -10.99 -14.33
N LEU A 509 -19.42 -10.21 -14.89
CA LEU A 509 -20.85 -10.50 -14.89
C LEU A 509 -21.27 -11.23 -16.16
N LEU A 510 -22.35 -12.01 -16.11
CA LEU A 510 -22.87 -12.79 -17.22
C LEU A 510 -24.24 -12.28 -17.66
N ASP A 511 -24.39 -12.02 -18.96
CA ASP A 511 -25.66 -11.59 -19.55
C ASP A 511 -26.64 -12.76 -19.70
N SER A 512 -27.81 -12.53 -20.29
CA SER A 512 -28.85 -13.56 -20.49
C SER A 512 -28.38 -14.77 -21.30
N GLU A 513 -27.34 -14.62 -22.12
CA GLU A 513 -26.79 -15.66 -22.99
C GLU A 513 -25.53 -16.31 -22.38
N MET A 514 -25.13 -15.91 -21.16
CA MET A 514 -23.91 -16.31 -20.46
C MET A 514 -22.61 -15.73 -21.06
N ASN A 515 -22.70 -14.63 -21.81
CA ASN A 515 -21.51 -13.92 -22.28
C ASN A 515 -20.94 -13.05 -21.16
N PRO A 516 -19.60 -12.93 -21.03
CA PRO A 516 -19.00 -12.17 -19.94
C PRO A 516 -18.94 -10.68 -20.24
N LYS A 517 -19.15 -9.89 -19.19
CA LYS A 517 -18.95 -8.45 -19.15
C LYS A 517 -18.13 -8.04 -17.93
N ILE A 518 -17.00 -7.40 -18.15
CA ILE A 518 -16.15 -6.85 -17.09
C ILE A 518 -16.84 -5.64 -16.45
N SER A 519 -16.83 -5.58 -15.13
CA SER A 519 -17.52 -4.60 -14.30
C SER A 519 -16.60 -4.02 -13.22
N ASP A 520 -17.07 -2.98 -12.51
CA ASP A 520 -16.42 -2.38 -11.35
C ASP A 520 -15.11 -1.62 -11.65
N PHE A 521 -15.25 -0.47 -12.32
CA PHE A 521 -14.13 0.39 -12.73
C PHE A 521 -13.74 1.46 -11.69
N GLY A 522 -14.23 1.38 -10.45
CA GLY A 522 -13.92 2.37 -9.40
C GLY A 522 -12.42 2.57 -9.20
N LEU A 523 -11.64 1.49 -9.32
CA LEU A 523 -10.19 1.50 -9.17
C LEU A 523 -9.42 1.74 -10.47
N ALA A 524 -10.10 1.81 -11.61
CA ALA A 524 -9.47 1.91 -12.91
C ALA A 524 -8.79 3.28 -13.12
N ARG A 525 -7.75 3.30 -13.95
CA ARG A 525 -6.93 4.50 -14.19
C ARG A 525 -6.69 4.74 -15.67
N ILE A 526 -6.82 6.00 -16.08
CA ILE A 526 -6.44 6.46 -17.42
C ILE A 526 -4.92 6.62 -17.46
N PHE A 527 -4.30 6.06 -18.50
CA PHE A 527 -2.91 6.28 -18.86
C PHE A 527 -2.83 7.23 -20.05
N ASP A 528 -1.87 8.16 -20.01
CA ASP A 528 -1.47 8.84 -21.24
C ASP A 528 -0.91 7.78 -22.21
N PRO A 529 -1.18 7.86 -23.53
CA PRO A 529 -0.61 6.93 -24.51
C PRO A 529 0.92 6.75 -24.41
N LYS A 530 1.64 7.77 -23.92
CA LYS A 530 3.11 7.78 -23.72
C LYS A 530 3.55 7.10 -22.42
N GLU A 531 2.66 6.95 -21.45
CA GLU A 531 2.95 6.31 -20.17
C GLU A 531 2.86 4.79 -20.32
N LEU A 532 3.94 4.09 -19.94
CA LEU A 532 4.01 2.62 -19.96
C LEU A 532 3.68 2.00 -18.61
N GLN A 533 3.93 2.72 -17.52
CA GLN A 533 3.69 2.31 -16.14
C GLN A 533 3.44 3.55 -15.27
N ALA A 534 2.75 3.37 -14.15
CA ALA A 534 2.51 4.41 -13.16
C ALA A 534 2.80 3.87 -11.74
N ILE A 535 3.13 4.77 -10.83
CA ILE A 535 3.38 4.46 -9.41
C ILE A 535 2.24 5.04 -8.58
N THR A 536 1.78 4.31 -7.58
CA THR A 536 0.85 4.83 -6.59
C THR A 536 1.31 4.50 -5.18
N SER A 537 1.19 5.46 -4.26
CA SER A 537 1.38 5.24 -2.82
C SER A 537 0.23 4.44 -2.21
N ARG A 538 -0.90 4.29 -2.92
CA ARG A 538 -2.11 3.63 -2.45
C ARG A 538 -2.37 2.34 -3.23
N VAL A 539 -1.87 1.23 -2.69
CA VAL A 539 -2.10 -0.12 -3.20
C VAL A 539 -3.49 -0.59 -2.77
N ILE A 540 -4.39 -0.77 -3.74
CA ILE A 540 -5.79 -1.14 -3.55
C ILE A 540 -6.22 -2.16 -4.60
N GLY A 541 -7.00 -3.16 -4.23
CA GLY A 541 -7.39 -4.25 -5.12
C GLY A 541 -7.49 -5.57 -4.37
N THR A 542 -7.79 -6.65 -5.07
CA THR A 542 -8.07 -7.94 -4.44
C THR A 542 -6.83 -8.80 -4.29
N TYR A 543 -6.51 -9.16 -3.04
CA TYR A 543 -5.40 -10.06 -2.74
C TYR A 543 -5.56 -11.40 -3.47
N GLY A 544 -4.47 -11.96 -3.98
CA GLY A 544 -4.47 -13.16 -4.83
C GLY A 544 -4.62 -12.90 -6.33
N TYR A 545 -5.11 -11.71 -6.73
CA TYR A 545 -5.15 -11.28 -8.15
C TYR A 545 -4.16 -10.15 -8.45
N MET A 546 -3.63 -9.48 -7.43
CA MET A 546 -2.65 -8.40 -7.59
C MET A 546 -1.31 -8.95 -8.09
N ALA A 547 -0.75 -8.27 -9.08
CA ALA A 547 0.60 -8.55 -9.56
C ALA A 547 1.65 -8.20 -8.48
N PRO A 548 2.79 -8.93 -8.42
CA PRO A 548 3.83 -8.69 -7.43
C PRO A 548 4.31 -7.26 -7.36
N GLU A 549 4.68 -6.66 -8.49
CA GLU A 549 5.19 -5.29 -8.58
C GLU A 549 4.14 -4.26 -8.11
N TYR A 550 2.86 -4.57 -8.30
CA TYR A 550 1.79 -3.71 -7.84
C TYR A 550 1.57 -3.84 -6.34
N ALA A 551 1.57 -5.07 -5.83
CA ALA A 551 1.39 -5.36 -4.41
C ALA A 551 2.59 -4.88 -3.56
N SER A 552 3.81 -4.99 -4.08
CA SER A 552 5.03 -4.66 -3.34
C SER A 552 5.50 -3.22 -3.54
N GLU A 553 5.34 -2.66 -4.75
CA GLU A 553 5.94 -1.36 -5.11
C GLU A 553 4.89 -0.31 -5.49
N GLY A 554 3.60 -0.68 -5.55
CA GLY A 554 2.55 0.20 -6.08
C GLY A 554 2.73 0.51 -7.56
N LEU A 555 3.58 -0.24 -8.28
CA LEU A 555 3.77 -0.12 -9.72
C LEU A 555 2.66 -0.83 -10.45
N PHE A 556 1.95 -0.13 -11.32
CA PHE A 556 0.92 -0.75 -12.15
C PHE A 556 1.04 -0.33 -13.60
N SER A 557 0.64 -1.26 -14.47
CA SER A 557 0.58 -1.07 -15.91
C SER A 557 -0.47 -2.00 -16.49
N ILE A 558 -0.62 -2.01 -17.82
CA ILE A 558 -1.42 -3.02 -18.51
C ILE A 558 -0.99 -4.46 -18.16
N LYS A 559 0.29 -4.68 -17.81
CA LYS A 559 0.82 -6.01 -17.42
C LYS A 559 0.34 -6.46 -16.04
N SER A 560 -0.14 -5.54 -15.21
CA SER A 560 -0.72 -5.88 -13.91
C SER A 560 -2.12 -6.48 -14.10
N ASP A 561 -2.91 -5.97 -15.06
CA ASP A 561 -4.18 -6.61 -15.46
C ASP A 561 -3.97 -7.96 -16.15
N VAL A 562 -2.89 -8.11 -16.94
CA VAL A 562 -2.52 -9.41 -17.55
C VAL A 562 -2.27 -10.46 -16.48
N PHE A 563 -1.59 -10.09 -15.39
CA PHE A 563 -1.37 -10.98 -14.25
C PHE A 563 -2.70 -11.43 -13.65
N SER A 564 -3.60 -10.48 -13.33
CA SER A 564 -4.92 -10.79 -12.78
C SER A 564 -5.75 -11.68 -13.72
N TYR A 565 -5.64 -11.48 -15.04
CA TYR A 565 -6.25 -12.33 -16.05
C TYR A 565 -5.69 -13.76 -16.01
N GLY A 566 -4.37 -13.91 -15.87
CA GLY A 566 -3.75 -15.22 -15.73
C GLY A 566 -4.25 -16.00 -14.51
N VAL A 567 -4.41 -15.33 -13.37
CA VAL A 567 -5.02 -15.93 -12.17
C VAL A 567 -6.46 -16.37 -12.47
N LEU A 568 -7.27 -15.47 -13.03
CA LEU A 568 -8.66 -15.75 -13.39
C LEU A 568 -8.79 -16.92 -14.37
N LEU A 569 -7.86 -17.04 -15.33
CA LEU A 569 -7.83 -18.13 -16.29
C LEU A 569 -7.62 -19.49 -15.61
N VAL A 570 -6.70 -19.59 -14.64
CA VAL A 570 -6.52 -20.82 -13.85
C VAL A 570 -7.77 -21.15 -13.04
N GLU A 571 -8.44 -20.15 -12.46
CA GLU A 571 -9.69 -20.34 -11.71
C GLU A 571 -10.83 -20.84 -12.60
N ILE A 572 -10.98 -20.31 -13.82
CA ILE A 572 -12.01 -20.76 -14.76
C ILE A 572 -11.80 -22.22 -15.18
N VAL A 573 -10.56 -22.61 -15.47
CA VAL A 573 -10.25 -23.99 -15.89
C VAL A 573 -10.41 -24.97 -14.73
N SER A 574 -9.94 -24.60 -13.53
CA SER A 574 -9.93 -25.50 -12.37
C SER A 574 -11.24 -25.54 -11.59
N GLY A 575 -12.03 -24.47 -11.65
CA GLY A 575 -13.15 -24.24 -10.75
C GLY A 575 -12.74 -24.14 -9.28
N LYS A 576 -11.47 -23.82 -9.00
CA LYS A 576 -10.93 -23.65 -7.64
C LYS A 576 -10.55 -22.20 -7.42
N ARG A 577 -10.85 -21.68 -6.23
CA ARG A 577 -10.44 -20.32 -5.83
C ARG A 577 -8.93 -20.28 -5.61
N SER A 578 -8.29 -19.20 -6.06
CA SER A 578 -6.88 -18.93 -5.78
C SER A 578 -6.64 -18.68 -4.28
N LEU A 579 -7.56 -17.97 -3.63
CA LEU A 579 -7.58 -17.73 -2.19
C LEU A 579 -8.02 -18.98 -1.41
N GLY A 580 -7.23 -19.41 -0.42
CA GLY A 580 -7.58 -20.54 0.46
C GLY A 580 -7.39 -21.93 -0.17
N PHE A 581 -6.65 -22.03 -1.28
CA PHE A 581 -6.31 -23.31 -1.89
C PHE A 581 -5.39 -24.14 -0.96
N HIS A 582 -5.88 -25.30 -0.54
CA HIS A 582 -5.15 -26.26 0.28
C HIS A 582 -5.22 -27.64 -0.36
N GLN A 583 -4.15 -28.08 -1.02
CA GLN A 583 -4.03 -29.46 -1.51
C GLN A 583 -2.69 -30.05 -1.02
N HIS A 584 -2.72 -31.31 -0.60
CA HIS A 584 -1.59 -32.00 0.03
C HIS A 584 -0.41 -32.13 -0.96
N GLY A 585 0.73 -31.50 -0.67
CA GLY A 585 1.93 -31.51 -1.51
C GLY A 585 2.90 -30.34 -1.25
N VAL A 586 3.85 -30.13 -2.17
CA VAL A 586 4.88 -29.07 -2.13
C VAL A 586 4.34 -27.69 -2.54
N ALA A 587 3.28 -27.62 -3.35
CA ALA A 587 2.69 -26.37 -3.81
C ALA A 587 1.87 -25.65 -2.71
N HIS A 588 2.18 -24.37 -2.44
CA HIS A 588 1.56 -23.57 -1.38
C HIS A 588 0.35 -22.71 -1.82
N ASN A 589 0.08 -22.61 -3.13
CA ASN A 589 -1.09 -21.94 -3.69
C ASN A 589 -1.47 -22.51 -5.07
N LEU A 590 -2.60 -22.03 -5.63
CA LEU A 590 -3.16 -22.52 -6.89
C LEU A 590 -2.24 -22.32 -8.10
N LEU A 591 -1.50 -21.21 -8.16
CA LEU A 591 -0.56 -20.94 -9.27
C LEU A 591 0.63 -21.88 -9.23
N GLY A 592 1.20 -22.12 -8.04
CA GLY A 592 2.27 -23.10 -7.86
C GLY A 592 1.81 -24.51 -8.22
N TYR A 593 0.61 -24.89 -7.80
CA TYR A 593 0.03 -26.19 -8.17
C TYR A 593 -0.19 -26.31 -9.69
N ALA A 594 -0.67 -25.26 -10.34
CA ALA A 594 -0.84 -25.24 -11.79
C ALA A 594 0.50 -25.41 -12.53
N TYR A 595 1.56 -24.74 -12.06
CA TYR A 595 2.90 -24.86 -12.64
C TYR A 595 3.50 -26.25 -12.45
N ASP A 596 3.37 -26.86 -11.27
CA ASP A 596 3.87 -28.22 -11.01
C ASP A 596 3.18 -29.24 -11.91
N ARG A 597 1.84 -29.19 -11.99
CA ARG A 597 1.08 -30.07 -12.90
C ARG A 597 1.43 -29.83 -14.37
N TRP A 598 1.70 -28.59 -14.76
CA TRP A 598 2.17 -28.27 -16.11
C TRP A 598 3.54 -28.88 -16.40
N LYS A 599 4.52 -28.71 -15.50
CA LYS A 599 5.86 -29.33 -15.63
C LYS A 599 5.83 -30.85 -15.67
N GLU A 600 4.94 -31.47 -14.91
CA GLU A 600 4.78 -32.91 -14.89
C GLU A 600 4.03 -33.47 -16.13
N GLY A 601 3.53 -32.60 -17.01
CA GLY A 601 2.68 -33.01 -18.14
C GLY A 601 1.28 -33.50 -17.73
N LYS A 602 0.84 -33.13 -16.52
CA LYS A 602 -0.41 -33.58 -15.87
C LYS A 602 -1.43 -32.45 -15.71
N VAL A 603 -1.46 -31.50 -16.64
CA VAL A 603 -2.36 -30.34 -16.62
C VAL A 603 -3.83 -30.74 -16.44
N TYR A 604 -4.25 -31.87 -16.99
CA TYR A 604 -5.64 -32.33 -16.91
C TYR A 604 -6.10 -32.62 -15.46
N GLU A 605 -5.17 -32.86 -14.51
CA GLU A 605 -5.50 -32.98 -13.08
C GLU A 605 -5.97 -31.65 -12.45
N LEU A 606 -5.68 -30.52 -13.11
CA LEU A 606 -6.17 -29.21 -12.68
C LEU A 606 -7.62 -28.97 -13.06
N VAL A 607 -8.11 -29.62 -14.11
CA VAL A 607 -9.41 -29.34 -14.73
C VAL A 607 -10.53 -29.67 -13.75
N SER A 608 -11.52 -28.79 -13.71
CA SER A 608 -12.70 -29.01 -12.87
C SER A 608 -13.39 -30.34 -13.22
N PRO A 609 -13.74 -31.19 -12.24
CA PRO A 609 -14.39 -32.48 -12.51
C PRO A 609 -15.72 -32.38 -13.27
N VAL A 610 -16.37 -31.21 -13.24
CA VAL A 610 -17.62 -30.95 -13.96
C VAL A 610 -17.43 -30.75 -15.47
N LEU A 611 -16.19 -30.56 -15.93
CA LEU A 611 -15.84 -30.30 -17.33
C LEU A 611 -15.48 -31.58 -18.06
N THR A 612 -16.46 -32.46 -18.26
CA THR A 612 -16.27 -33.74 -18.94
C THR A 612 -16.06 -33.61 -20.45
N ASP A 613 -16.41 -32.45 -21.03
CA ASP A 613 -16.29 -32.12 -22.45
C ASP A 613 -15.01 -31.34 -22.79
N ALA A 614 -14.10 -31.16 -21.83
CA ALA A 614 -12.90 -30.37 -22.01
C ALA A 614 -11.90 -31.02 -22.96
N GLN A 615 -11.51 -30.29 -24.01
CA GLN A 615 -10.50 -30.75 -24.96
C GLN A 615 -9.11 -30.56 -24.37
N GLN A 616 -8.34 -31.65 -24.23
CA GLN A 616 -7.04 -31.64 -23.57
C GLN A 616 -6.06 -30.63 -24.21
N GLU A 617 -6.06 -30.49 -25.54
CA GLU A 617 -5.20 -29.53 -26.24
C GLU A 617 -5.53 -28.08 -25.88
N GLN A 618 -6.82 -27.72 -25.86
CA GLN A 618 -7.27 -26.38 -25.49
C GLN A 618 -7.00 -26.08 -24.01
N VAL A 619 -7.21 -27.06 -23.13
CA VAL A 619 -6.90 -26.95 -21.70
C VAL A 619 -5.40 -26.70 -21.50
N ASN A 620 -4.55 -27.51 -22.14
CA ASN A 620 -3.10 -27.37 -22.08
C ASN A 620 -2.67 -25.98 -22.54
N ARG A 621 -3.26 -25.50 -23.64
CA ARG A 621 -3.02 -24.16 -24.16
C ARG A 621 -3.44 -23.08 -23.17
N CYS A 622 -4.63 -23.18 -22.58
CA CYS A 622 -5.13 -22.21 -21.59
C CYS A 622 -4.21 -22.13 -20.37
N ILE A 623 -3.82 -23.27 -19.78
CA ILE A 623 -2.95 -23.28 -18.60
C ILE A 623 -1.56 -22.76 -18.95
N HIS A 624 -1.01 -23.11 -20.11
CA HIS A 624 0.28 -22.59 -20.54
C HIS A 624 0.24 -21.05 -20.72
N VAL A 625 -0.80 -20.52 -21.37
CA VAL A 625 -1.00 -19.07 -21.49
C VAL A 625 -1.21 -18.41 -20.12
N ALA A 626 -1.97 -19.04 -19.22
CA ALA A 626 -2.17 -18.54 -17.87
C ALA A 626 -0.83 -18.41 -17.12
N LEU A 627 0.04 -19.42 -17.23
CA LEU A 627 1.38 -19.40 -16.63
C LEU A 627 2.26 -18.29 -17.22
N LEU A 628 2.19 -18.05 -18.54
CA LEU A 628 2.87 -16.89 -19.16
C LEU A 628 2.33 -15.55 -18.66
N CYS A 629 1.04 -15.47 -18.31
CA CYS A 629 0.44 -14.25 -17.76
C CYS A 629 0.84 -13.98 -16.30
N VAL A 630 1.08 -15.03 -15.48
CA VAL A 630 1.37 -14.89 -14.03
C VAL A 630 2.86 -14.89 -13.69
N GLN A 631 3.72 -14.46 -14.61
CA GLN A 631 5.17 -14.36 -14.38
C GLN A 631 5.49 -13.27 -13.34
N GLU A 632 6.52 -13.48 -12.52
CA GLU A 632 6.97 -12.51 -11.50
C GLU A 632 7.32 -11.16 -12.15
N ASN A 633 8.14 -11.17 -13.20
CA ASN A 633 8.55 -9.95 -13.89
C ASN A 633 7.52 -9.54 -14.96
N PRO A 634 7.02 -8.28 -14.94
CA PRO A 634 6.06 -7.78 -15.95
C PRO A 634 6.54 -7.87 -17.40
N VAL A 635 7.85 -7.85 -17.65
CA VAL A 635 8.39 -7.91 -19.02
C VAL A 635 8.19 -9.28 -19.66
N ASP A 636 8.18 -10.35 -18.85
CA ASP A 636 8.01 -11.73 -19.30
C ASP A 636 6.54 -12.07 -19.60
N ARG A 637 5.61 -11.22 -19.12
CA ARG A 637 4.18 -11.39 -19.39
C ARG A 637 3.85 -10.95 -20.82
N PRO A 638 2.98 -11.66 -21.56
CA PRO A 638 2.49 -11.18 -22.85
C PRO A 638 1.66 -9.90 -22.70
N ILE A 639 1.39 -9.20 -23.81
CA ILE A 639 0.28 -8.22 -23.85
C ILE A 639 -1.02 -8.92 -24.27
N MET A 640 -2.18 -8.32 -24.01
CA MET A 640 -3.47 -8.96 -24.29
C MET A 640 -3.70 -9.34 -25.75
N SER A 641 -3.10 -8.63 -26.72
CA SER A 641 -3.17 -9.04 -28.14
C SER A 641 -2.42 -10.34 -28.40
N ASP A 642 -1.31 -10.57 -27.71
CA ASP A 642 -0.56 -11.81 -27.81
C ASP A 642 -1.33 -12.93 -27.11
N VAL A 643 -1.92 -12.66 -25.94
CA VAL A 643 -2.79 -13.62 -25.23
C VAL A 643 -3.91 -14.14 -26.13
N ILE A 644 -4.60 -13.25 -26.86
CA ILE A 644 -5.67 -13.66 -27.80
C ILE A 644 -5.10 -14.49 -28.96
N ALA A 645 -3.94 -14.10 -29.51
CA ALA A 645 -3.28 -14.88 -30.56
C ALA A 645 -2.85 -16.28 -30.06
N TYR A 646 -2.39 -16.37 -28.81
CA TYR A 646 -1.94 -17.60 -28.18
C TYR A 646 -3.09 -18.56 -27.87
N LEU A 647 -4.26 -18.03 -27.48
CA LEU A 647 -5.46 -18.83 -27.23
C LEU A 647 -6.08 -19.36 -28.51
N SER A 648 -6.08 -18.56 -29.59
CA SER A 648 -6.72 -18.89 -30.86
C SER A 648 -5.89 -19.80 -31.79
N SER A 649 -4.56 -19.84 -31.62
CA SER A 649 -3.68 -20.61 -32.51
C SER A 649 -3.11 -21.87 -31.85
N THR A 650 -3.54 -23.04 -32.32
CA THR A 650 -2.97 -24.33 -31.91
C THR A 650 -1.61 -24.62 -32.53
N SER A 651 -1.25 -23.97 -33.64
CA SER A 651 0.02 -24.17 -34.35
C SER A 651 1.16 -23.27 -33.88
N LEU A 652 0.88 -22.25 -33.06
CA LEU A 652 1.89 -21.30 -32.62
C LEU A 652 2.74 -21.91 -31.49
N VAL A 653 4.06 -21.89 -31.69
CA VAL A 653 5.04 -22.32 -30.68
C VAL A 653 5.19 -21.19 -29.66
N LEU A 654 4.85 -21.49 -28.40
CA LEU A 654 4.90 -20.52 -27.30
C LEU A 654 6.21 -20.65 -26.51
N PRO A 655 6.69 -19.55 -25.90
CA PRO A 655 7.81 -19.61 -24.98
C PRO A 655 7.45 -20.46 -23.75
N GLU A 656 8.43 -21.16 -23.17
CA GLU A 656 8.18 -21.86 -21.91
C GLU A 656 8.01 -20.86 -20.76
N PRO A 657 6.95 -20.97 -19.94
CA PRO A 657 6.78 -20.13 -18.76
C PRO A 657 7.87 -20.43 -17.72
N ASN A 658 8.42 -19.38 -17.11
CA ASN A 658 9.23 -19.55 -15.90
C ASN A 658 8.31 -19.82 -14.70
N GLN A 659 8.93 -20.01 -13.54
CA GLN A 659 8.21 -20.19 -12.29
C GLN A 659 7.29 -18.98 -12.03
N PRO A 660 5.99 -19.21 -11.76
CA PRO A 660 5.04 -18.12 -11.57
C PRO A 660 5.36 -17.35 -10.29
N ALA A 661 4.82 -16.13 -10.22
CA ALA A 661 4.87 -15.35 -9.01
C ALA A 661 4.24 -16.08 -7.82
N TYR A 662 4.64 -15.70 -6.60
CA TYR A 662 4.09 -16.23 -5.35
C TYR A 662 4.25 -17.75 -5.16
N PHE A 663 5.01 -18.48 -5.97
CA PHE A 663 5.05 -19.96 -5.99
C PHE A 663 5.10 -20.67 -4.62
N ASN A 664 5.84 -20.13 -3.63
CA ASN A 664 5.99 -20.70 -2.29
C ASN A 664 5.15 -20.01 -1.19
N VAL A 665 4.28 -19.05 -1.54
CA VAL A 665 3.51 -18.26 -0.57
C VAL A 665 2.19 -18.96 -0.26
N ARG A 666 1.93 -19.26 1.02
CA ARG A 666 0.61 -19.72 1.47
C ARG A 666 -0.39 -18.56 1.43
N VAL A 667 -1.37 -18.66 0.55
CA VAL A 667 -2.52 -17.75 0.52
C VAL A 667 -3.58 -18.31 1.46
N ASN A 668 -3.38 -18.14 2.77
CA ASN A 668 -4.26 -18.67 3.81
C ASN A 668 -5.63 -17.98 3.82
N SER A 669 -6.71 -18.75 4.01
CA SER A 669 -8.04 -18.21 4.37
C SER A 669 -8.08 -17.63 5.80
N ARG A 670 -7.08 -17.92 6.64
CA ARG A 670 -7.04 -17.60 8.08
C ARG A 670 -6.41 -16.26 8.46
N THR A 671 -6.13 -15.38 7.51
CA THR A 671 -6.04 -13.92 7.80
C THR A 671 -7.41 -13.25 7.69
N SER A 672 -8.45 -13.99 8.11
CA SER A 672 -9.60 -13.43 8.78
C SER A 672 -9.29 -13.51 10.28
N PHE A 673 -8.82 -12.43 10.90
CA PHE A 673 -8.84 -12.36 12.37
C PHE A 673 -10.25 -12.00 12.83
N THR A 674 -11.10 -13.02 12.84
CA THR A 674 -12.18 -13.18 13.80
C THR A 674 -12.08 -14.60 14.32
N ASP A 675 -11.56 -14.80 15.52
CA ASP A 675 -11.84 -15.99 16.31
C ASP A 675 -12.37 -15.51 17.67
N ILE A 676 -13.67 -15.70 17.90
CA ILE A 676 -14.14 -16.19 19.20
C ILE A 676 -14.96 -17.44 18.89
N SER A 677 -14.42 -18.55 19.36
CA SER A 677 -15.02 -19.88 19.40
C SER A 677 -16.43 -19.86 19.98
N THR A 678 -17.39 -20.43 19.26
CA THR A 678 -18.38 -21.35 19.84
C THR A 678 -18.76 -22.37 18.77
N ASP A 679 -18.76 -23.65 19.15
CA ASP A 679 -19.10 -24.80 18.33
C ASP A 679 -20.46 -24.64 17.63
N PHE A 680 -20.52 -24.78 16.30
CA PHE A 680 -21.63 -25.44 15.61
C PHE A 680 -21.21 -25.84 14.18
N GLU A 681 -21.66 -27.02 13.78
CA GLU A 681 -21.20 -27.82 12.66
C GLU A 681 -21.41 -27.21 11.25
N ALA A 682 -20.61 -27.73 10.32
CA ALA A 682 -20.49 -27.36 8.92
C ALA A 682 -21.82 -27.22 8.14
N SER A 683 -21.97 -26.10 7.43
CA SER A 683 -22.89 -25.97 6.29
C SER A 683 -22.51 -24.80 5.37
N SER A 684 -22.08 -25.15 4.16
CA SER A 684 -21.86 -24.32 2.97
C SER A 684 -23.07 -23.47 2.55
N ARG A 685 -22.88 -22.19 2.13
CA ARG A 685 -23.62 -21.49 1.04
C ARG A 685 -23.17 -20.03 0.85
N SER A 686 -23.02 -19.58 -0.40
CA SER A 686 -23.10 -18.16 -0.82
C SER A 686 -23.69 -18.09 -2.24
N VAL A 687 -24.70 -17.23 -2.43
CA VAL A 687 -25.62 -17.20 -3.59
C VAL A 687 -25.68 -15.82 -4.25
N ASN A 688 -25.01 -15.58 -5.37
CA ASN A 688 -24.53 -14.24 -5.66
C ASN A 688 -24.90 -13.53 -6.96
N TYR A 689 -25.70 -12.45 -6.97
CA TYR A 689 -25.99 -11.61 -8.17
C TYR A 689 -25.12 -10.34 -8.32
N VAL A 690 -24.17 -10.10 -7.41
CA VAL A 690 -22.95 -9.24 -7.56
C VAL A 690 -22.11 -9.22 -6.25
N THR A 691 -22.63 -9.53 -5.06
CA THR A 691 -21.86 -10.07 -3.89
C THR A 691 -22.77 -10.62 -2.74
N THR A 692 -22.52 -11.82 -2.16
CA THR A 692 -23.38 -12.58 -1.20
C THR A 692 -22.61 -13.58 -0.35
N THR A 693 -23.14 -14.12 0.76
CA THR A 693 -23.96 -13.65 1.92
C THR A 693 -24.13 -14.87 2.83
N ASP A 694 -24.35 -14.62 4.13
CA ASP A 694 -24.82 -15.56 5.16
C ASP A 694 -26.37 -15.72 5.16
N PRO A 695 -26.97 -16.90 5.50
CA PRO A 695 -28.38 -16.97 5.95
C PRO A 695 -28.65 -18.09 7.00
N GLN A 696 -29.53 -17.97 8.02
CA GLN A 696 -31.02 -17.86 8.06
C GLN A 696 -31.43 -17.61 9.54
N GLY A 697 -32.55 -17.01 9.96
CA GLY A 697 -33.94 -17.13 9.49
C GLY A 697 -34.83 -17.76 10.58
N ARG A 698 -35.10 -17.00 11.67
CA ARG A 698 -36.34 -16.98 12.45
C ARG A 698 -36.44 -15.67 13.20
#